data_AF-A0A2T1DZI8-F1
#
_entry.id   AF-A0A2T1DZI8-F1
#
_cell.length_a   1.000
_cell.length_b   1.000
_cell.length_c   1.000
_cell.angle_alpha   90.00
_cell.angle_beta   90.00
_cell.angle_gamma   90.00
#
_symmetry.space_group_name_H-M   'P 1'
#
loop_
_entity.id
_entity.type
_entity.pdbx_description
1 polymer ?
#
loop_
_entity_poly.entity_id
_entity_poly.type
_entity_poly.pdbx_seq_one_letter_code
_entity_poly.pdbx_strand_id
1 'polypeptide(L)'
;MVQATSKTLFVNPATGNDSGNGTQAAPFKTISRALQAAQAGTAIQLVAGTYSAASGETFPIKIPSGVAVVGSEANKGSGILISGSGIFPSPTFANQNVTFQLANNAQLKGVTVTNPEIRGTGVWVESSNPTIANNTFTNCKREGVFATGTANPLVTGNVAIQNSASGFSITRNSKGEWRQNVCRQTGFGIAVGDSAAPLLVENQISENRAGIVINKQSKAVLRGNIVQNNTETGLVVTETALPDLGSSQAPGGNIFRQNGQFDIQNGTILTLISVGNQVDPTKVQGAIDFVGNEIPTPAPSPSGTPAPTPAPTPTPTPTRSNPTGFNDTTGHWAESFIQGLVSRGFISGFPDGTFKPEAPITRAQYAAVIAKTFDLPAKQSAKNFSDVPQSFWAADLITKANQMGFISGFPDNTFRPNQNLTRVQLIVSLISGLGLTGGVLDVLKVYSDRAQIPSFATENVAIATQRRIVVNHPNIRQLEPMRDATRAEVVAIIYQSLVALNRAPAIASAFIVAPDAPLPLFTDIQGHWAADFIIGLANQNLISGFEDGSFKPDLTMNRAQYAAIIAKAFNPPAKRAATNFADIPANFWAKPAIDQAYQGGFISGFPDSTFKPNQNVLRLQVWLSLVSGLGLPVGDMSLLNAYDDRNTVPQNAQDEVATATKAKIIVNFPNVRQLNATREATRAEVVAIVYQGLVQAGRAAAINSPYIVSV
;
A
#
# COMPACT_ATOMS: atom_id res chain seq x y z
N MET A 1 -16.28 -1.13 22.46
CA MET A 1 -17.43 -0.24 22.17
C MET A 1 -18.39 -1.00 21.28
N VAL A 2 -19.67 -0.98 21.68
CA VAL A 2 -20.89 -1.49 21.03
C VAL A 2 -20.69 -2.19 19.68
N GLN A 3 -20.91 -3.51 19.62
CA GLN A 3 -21.21 -4.19 18.37
C GLN A 3 -22.33 -3.41 17.70
N ALA A 4 -22.03 -2.66 16.64
CA ALA A 4 -23.06 -2.03 15.84
C ALA A 4 -23.94 -3.17 15.32
N THR A 5 -25.13 -3.32 15.90
CA THR A 5 -26.14 -4.27 15.44
C THR A 5 -26.38 -3.96 13.96
N SER A 6 -25.93 -4.84 13.06
CA SER A 6 -26.12 -4.66 11.63
C SER A 6 -27.60 -4.60 11.34
N LYS A 7 -28.11 -3.44 10.92
CA LYS A 7 -29.51 -3.28 10.54
C LYS A 7 -29.75 -4.11 9.28
N THR A 8 -30.71 -5.03 9.33
CA THR A 8 -31.13 -5.80 8.14
C THR A 8 -32.47 -5.30 7.63
N LEU A 9 -32.53 -4.99 6.34
CA LEU A 9 -33.76 -4.69 5.61
C LEU A 9 -34.10 -5.87 4.69
N PHE A 10 -35.38 -6.16 4.52
CA PHE A 10 -35.85 -7.26 3.68
C PHE A 10 -36.59 -6.72 2.46
N VAL A 11 -36.38 -7.34 1.30
CA VAL A 11 -37.03 -6.95 0.05
C VAL A 11 -37.67 -8.16 -0.63
N ASN A 12 -38.96 -8.06 -0.92
CA ASN A 12 -39.71 -9.08 -1.65
C ASN A 12 -40.45 -8.42 -2.84
N PRO A 13 -40.09 -8.76 -4.09
CA PRO A 13 -40.63 -8.07 -5.27
C PRO A 13 -42.09 -8.45 -5.56
N ALA A 14 -42.56 -9.59 -5.05
CA ALA A 14 -43.91 -10.09 -5.26
C ALA A 14 -44.90 -9.55 -4.23
N THR A 15 -44.54 -9.57 -2.95
CA THR A 15 -45.47 -9.25 -1.84
C THR A 15 -45.07 -8.06 -0.99
N GLY A 16 -43.91 -7.44 -1.24
CA GLY A 16 -43.43 -6.30 -0.47
C GLY A 16 -44.20 -5.01 -0.74
N ASN A 17 -44.00 -4.02 0.13
CA ASN A 17 -44.63 -2.70 0.03
C ASN A 17 -43.63 -1.58 0.35
N ASP A 18 -43.41 -0.67 -0.60
CA ASP A 18 -42.43 0.42 -0.48
C ASP A 18 -42.85 1.57 0.45
N SER A 19 -44.12 1.59 0.87
CA SER A 19 -44.58 2.46 1.96
C SER A 19 -44.35 1.87 3.37
N GLY A 20 -43.87 0.62 3.45
CA GLY A 20 -43.57 -0.07 4.71
C GLY A 20 -42.26 0.35 5.38
N ASN A 21 -41.77 -0.47 6.32
CA ASN A 21 -40.54 -0.21 7.09
C ASN A 21 -39.39 -1.18 6.80
N GLY A 22 -39.56 -2.16 5.90
CA GLY A 22 -38.51 -3.06 5.44
C GLY A 22 -38.11 -4.14 6.44
N THR A 23 -38.98 -4.48 7.39
CA THR A 23 -38.75 -5.60 8.33
C THR A 23 -39.02 -6.95 7.65
N GLN A 24 -38.63 -8.06 8.28
CA GLN A 24 -38.89 -9.40 7.72
C GLN A 24 -40.39 -9.68 7.54
N ALA A 25 -41.24 -9.20 8.46
CA ALA A 25 -42.69 -9.35 8.39
C ALA A 25 -43.37 -8.36 7.42
N ALA A 26 -42.73 -7.22 7.16
CA ALA A 26 -43.23 -6.18 6.25
C ALA A 26 -42.09 -5.71 5.32
N PRO A 27 -41.65 -6.56 4.36
CA PRO A 27 -40.52 -6.25 3.51
C PRO A 27 -40.85 -5.11 2.54
N PHE A 28 -39.81 -4.37 2.13
CA PHE A 28 -39.93 -3.46 0.99
C PHE A 28 -40.22 -4.24 -0.29
N LYS A 29 -40.82 -3.56 -1.27
CA LYS A 29 -41.07 -4.16 -2.59
C LYS A 29 -39.82 -4.09 -3.47
N THR A 30 -39.10 -2.97 -3.42
CA THR A 30 -37.97 -2.70 -4.31
C THR A 30 -36.65 -2.55 -3.56
N ILE A 31 -35.57 -2.96 -4.22
CA ILE A 31 -34.18 -2.71 -3.81
C ILE A 31 -33.95 -1.20 -3.79
N SER A 32 -34.45 -0.50 -4.81
CA SER A 32 -34.40 0.96 -4.92
C SER A 32 -34.91 1.67 -3.66
N ARG A 33 -36.07 1.26 -3.14
CA ARG A 33 -36.62 1.80 -1.90
C ARG A 33 -35.78 1.43 -0.68
N ALA A 34 -35.36 0.17 -0.57
CA ALA A 34 -34.54 -0.30 0.55
C ALA A 34 -33.21 0.47 0.65
N LEU A 35 -32.58 0.78 -0.48
CA LEU A 35 -31.34 1.56 -0.55
C LEU A 35 -31.52 3.02 -0.10
N GLN A 36 -32.68 3.63 -0.33
CA GLN A 36 -32.99 4.97 0.21
C GLN A 36 -33.11 4.98 1.73
N ALA A 37 -33.55 3.86 2.33
CA ALA A 37 -33.68 3.71 3.78
C ALA A 37 -32.40 3.18 4.47
N ALA A 38 -31.38 2.81 3.68
CA ALA A 38 -30.15 2.19 4.15
C ALA A 38 -29.08 3.24 4.54
N GLN A 39 -28.29 2.89 5.54
CA GLN A 39 -27.07 3.61 5.95
C GLN A 39 -25.87 2.65 5.93
N ALA A 40 -24.65 3.15 6.01
CA ALA A 40 -23.45 2.31 6.07
C ALA A 40 -23.57 1.26 7.19
N GLY A 41 -23.23 0.00 6.90
CA GLY A 41 -23.43 -1.14 7.79
C GLY A 41 -24.78 -1.86 7.65
N THR A 42 -25.69 -1.36 6.79
CA THR A 42 -26.97 -2.03 6.50
C THR A 42 -26.79 -3.21 5.55
N ALA A 43 -27.43 -4.34 5.84
CA ALA A 43 -27.61 -5.46 4.92
C ALA A 43 -29.03 -5.49 4.37
N ILE A 44 -29.20 -5.59 3.05
CA ILE A 44 -30.48 -5.68 2.36
C ILE A 44 -30.62 -7.12 1.86
N GLN A 45 -31.46 -7.90 2.54
CA GLN A 45 -31.73 -9.29 2.23
C GLN A 45 -32.84 -9.41 1.18
N LEU A 46 -32.52 -10.03 0.05
CA LEU A 46 -33.45 -10.28 -1.05
C LEU A 46 -34.12 -11.63 -0.90
N VAL A 47 -35.41 -11.67 -1.22
CA VAL A 47 -36.20 -12.89 -1.39
C VAL A 47 -36.20 -13.31 -2.86
N ALA A 48 -36.39 -14.60 -3.13
CA ALA A 48 -36.55 -15.11 -4.49
C ALA A 48 -37.63 -14.34 -5.27
N GLY A 49 -37.33 -14.00 -6.52
CA GLY A 49 -38.21 -13.25 -7.40
C GLY A 49 -37.45 -12.50 -8.49
N THR A 50 -38.22 -11.79 -9.32
CA THR A 50 -37.69 -10.95 -10.40
C THR A 50 -37.82 -9.49 -10.03
N TYR A 51 -36.68 -8.80 -9.99
CA TYR A 51 -36.54 -7.38 -9.76
C TYR A 51 -36.26 -6.68 -11.09
N SER A 52 -37.21 -5.90 -11.58
CA SER A 52 -37.14 -5.20 -12.86
C SER A 52 -37.91 -3.89 -12.81
N ALA A 53 -37.89 -3.10 -13.89
CA ALA A 53 -38.72 -1.91 -14.00
C ALA A 53 -40.21 -2.24 -13.82
N ALA A 54 -40.66 -3.41 -14.29
CA ALA A 54 -42.04 -3.88 -14.12
C ALA A 54 -42.38 -4.23 -12.66
N SER A 55 -41.40 -4.59 -11.83
CA SER A 55 -41.58 -4.77 -10.39
C SER A 55 -41.39 -3.48 -9.58
N GLY A 56 -41.08 -2.36 -10.24
CA GLY A 56 -40.93 -1.04 -9.63
C GLY A 56 -39.49 -0.57 -9.41
N GLU A 57 -38.48 -1.32 -9.86
CA GLU A 57 -37.08 -0.88 -9.71
C GLU A 57 -36.75 0.34 -10.57
N THR A 58 -35.88 1.21 -10.04
CA THR A 58 -35.29 2.33 -10.77
C THR A 58 -33.83 2.05 -11.07
N PHE A 59 -33.48 1.93 -12.36
CA PHE A 59 -32.11 1.67 -12.80
C PHE A 59 -31.39 2.97 -13.21
N PRO A 60 -30.05 3.05 -13.06
CA PRO A 60 -29.19 2.04 -12.47
C PRO A 60 -29.37 1.98 -10.94
N ILE A 61 -29.33 0.77 -10.38
CA ILE A 61 -29.40 0.57 -8.93
C ILE A 61 -28.04 0.92 -8.34
N LYS A 62 -27.97 2.02 -7.57
CA LYS A 62 -26.74 2.51 -6.96
C LYS A 62 -26.62 2.02 -5.52
N ILE A 63 -25.64 1.17 -5.23
CA ILE A 63 -25.39 0.68 -3.87
C ILE A 63 -24.48 1.67 -3.13
N PRO A 64 -24.96 2.35 -2.07
CA PRO A 64 -24.18 3.33 -1.32
C PRO A 64 -23.00 2.71 -0.57
N SER A 65 -22.10 3.58 -0.11
CA SER A 65 -20.89 3.17 0.59
C SER A 65 -21.21 2.38 1.86
N GLY A 66 -20.57 1.21 2.02
CA GLY A 66 -20.73 0.34 3.19
C GLY A 66 -22.08 -0.38 3.30
N VAL A 67 -22.94 -0.35 2.28
CA VAL A 67 -24.21 -1.10 2.23
C VAL A 67 -24.01 -2.42 1.49
N ALA A 68 -24.67 -3.49 1.97
CA ALA A 68 -24.66 -4.79 1.32
C ALA A 68 -26.04 -5.14 0.75
N VAL A 69 -26.10 -5.57 -0.51
CA VAL A 69 -27.25 -6.24 -1.12
C VAL A 69 -26.94 -7.72 -1.20
N VAL A 70 -27.77 -8.54 -0.55
CA VAL A 70 -27.50 -9.96 -0.29
C VAL A 70 -28.70 -10.79 -0.72
N GLY A 71 -28.49 -11.69 -1.68
CA GLY A 71 -29.43 -12.74 -2.04
C GLY A 71 -29.03 -14.07 -1.41
N SER A 72 -28.86 -15.10 -2.24
CA SER A 72 -28.47 -16.44 -1.84
C SER A 72 -27.09 -16.79 -2.40
N GLU A 73 -26.05 -16.66 -1.57
CA GLU A 73 -24.67 -16.95 -1.97
C GLU A 73 -24.45 -18.44 -2.25
N ALA A 74 -25.11 -19.31 -1.49
CA ALA A 74 -24.95 -20.77 -1.58
C ALA A 74 -25.28 -21.33 -2.98
N ASN A 75 -26.24 -20.71 -3.68
CA ASN A 75 -26.66 -21.10 -5.03
C ASN A 75 -26.36 -20.03 -6.08
N LYS A 76 -25.44 -19.11 -5.77
CA LYS A 76 -25.01 -18.01 -6.64
C LYS A 76 -26.14 -17.13 -7.19
N GLY A 77 -27.19 -16.94 -6.38
CA GLY A 77 -28.34 -16.10 -6.71
C GLY A 77 -29.38 -16.73 -7.63
N SER A 78 -29.35 -18.05 -7.79
CA SER A 78 -30.44 -18.76 -8.47
C SER A 78 -31.79 -18.48 -7.80
N GLY A 79 -32.77 -18.07 -8.59
CA GLY A 79 -34.09 -17.64 -8.12
C GLY A 79 -34.21 -16.17 -7.74
N ILE A 80 -33.13 -15.38 -7.75
CA ILE A 80 -33.12 -13.94 -7.47
C ILE A 80 -32.60 -13.21 -8.71
N LEU A 81 -33.51 -12.87 -9.63
CA LEU A 81 -33.16 -12.26 -10.91
C LEU A 81 -33.34 -10.74 -10.86
N ILE A 82 -32.27 -9.99 -11.09
CA ILE A 82 -32.31 -8.54 -11.34
C ILE A 82 -32.12 -8.30 -12.83
N SER A 83 -33.13 -7.73 -13.48
CA SER A 83 -33.16 -7.49 -14.92
C SER A 83 -33.52 -6.03 -15.20
N GLY A 84 -32.55 -5.28 -15.72
CA GLY A 84 -32.78 -3.89 -16.10
C GLY A 84 -31.52 -3.14 -16.46
N SER A 85 -31.70 -1.89 -16.87
CA SER A 85 -30.64 -1.03 -17.35
C SER A 85 -31.01 0.43 -17.13
N GLY A 86 -30.01 1.27 -16.83
CA GLY A 86 -30.18 2.71 -16.78
C GLY A 86 -28.89 3.42 -17.14
N ILE A 87 -29.02 4.67 -17.60
CA ILE A 87 -27.88 5.49 -18.01
C ILE A 87 -27.11 5.93 -16.76
N PHE A 88 -25.83 5.60 -16.73
CA PHE A 88 -24.87 6.04 -15.73
C PHE A 88 -23.83 6.99 -16.38
N PRO A 89 -23.79 8.26 -15.96
CA PRO A 89 -22.76 9.20 -16.38
C PRO A 89 -21.46 8.88 -15.63
N SER A 90 -20.56 8.15 -16.29
CA SER A 90 -19.26 7.79 -15.74
C SER A 90 -18.33 9.02 -15.68
N PRO A 91 -17.68 9.32 -14.53
CA PRO A 91 -16.63 10.34 -14.47
C PRO A 91 -15.31 9.90 -15.11
N THR A 92 -15.12 8.60 -15.39
CA THR A 92 -13.87 8.04 -15.94
C THR A 92 -14.00 7.53 -17.38
N PHE A 93 -15.22 7.59 -17.93
CA PHE A 93 -15.64 7.10 -19.25
C PHE A 93 -16.77 7.98 -19.80
N ALA A 94 -17.43 7.52 -20.88
CA ALA A 94 -18.67 8.13 -21.39
C ALA A 94 -19.90 7.53 -20.69
N ASN A 95 -21.09 8.06 -20.96
CA ASN A 95 -22.36 7.49 -20.50
C ASN A 95 -22.47 5.99 -20.83
N GLN A 96 -22.84 5.19 -19.84
CA GLN A 96 -22.98 3.73 -19.98
C GLN A 96 -24.36 3.26 -19.54
N ASN A 97 -24.85 2.20 -20.18
CA ASN A 97 -26.05 1.49 -19.76
C ASN A 97 -25.65 0.43 -18.71
N VAL A 98 -26.10 0.58 -17.46
CA VAL A 98 -25.68 -0.28 -16.34
C VAL A 98 -26.87 -0.73 -15.50
N THR A 99 -26.82 -1.96 -14.97
CA THR A 99 -27.83 -2.45 -14.01
C THR A 99 -27.49 -1.97 -12.61
N PHE A 100 -26.24 -2.16 -12.18
CA PHE A 100 -25.74 -1.74 -10.87
C PHE A 100 -24.55 -0.79 -10.98
N GLN A 101 -24.46 0.15 -10.03
CA GLN A 101 -23.24 0.91 -9.75
C GLN A 101 -22.89 0.80 -8.26
N LEU A 102 -21.63 0.48 -7.94
CA LEU A 102 -21.18 0.24 -6.57
C LEU A 102 -20.23 1.35 -6.08
N ALA A 103 -20.54 1.92 -4.91
CA ALA A 103 -19.71 2.87 -4.19
C ALA A 103 -18.66 2.20 -3.27
N ASN A 104 -17.94 3.00 -2.48
CA ASN A 104 -16.84 2.52 -1.62
C ASN A 104 -17.30 1.52 -0.57
N ASN A 105 -16.65 0.37 -0.48
CA ASN A 105 -17.02 -0.72 0.44
C ASN A 105 -18.47 -1.24 0.26
N ALA A 106 -19.13 -0.94 -0.86
CA ALA A 106 -20.44 -1.53 -1.19
C ALA A 106 -20.29 -3.04 -1.45
N GLN A 107 -21.35 -3.81 -1.21
CA GLN A 107 -21.33 -5.26 -1.42
C GLN A 107 -22.54 -5.72 -2.24
N LEU A 108 -22.29 -6.59 -3.21
CA LEU A 108 -23.33 -7.29 -3.98
C LEU A 108 -23.04 -8.79 -3.92
N LYS A 109 -23.95 -9.56 -3.32
CA LYS A 109 -23.72 -10.97 -3.06
C LYS A 109 -24.92 -11.84 -3.39
N GLY A 110 -24.69 -13.01 -3.98
CA GLY A 110 -25.74 -14.02 -4.10
C GLY A 110 -26.92 -13.63 -4.99
N VAL A 111 -26.70 -12.90 -6.09
CA VAL A 111 -27.78 -12.52 -7.01
C VAL A 111 -27.53 -12.94 -8.46
N THR A 112 -28.59 -13.08 -9.25
CA THR A 112 -28.50 -13.21 -10.72
C THR A 112 -28.78 -11.86 -11.36
N VAL A 113 -27.90 -11.38 -12.25
CA VAL A 113 -28.01 -10.09 -12.93
C VAL A 113 -28.01 -10.27 -14.44
N THR A 114 -28.96 -9.61 -15.12
CA THR A 114 -29.00 -9.49 -16.58
C THR A 114 -29.20 -8.04 -17.00
N ASN A 115 -28.54 -7.66 -18.10
CA ASN A 115 -28.72 -6.37 -18.74
C ASN A 115 -29.04 -6.56 -20.23
N PRO A 116 -30.33 -6.55 -20.61
CA PRO A 116 -30.75 -6.85 -21.98
C PRO A 116 -30.55 -5.69 -22.96
N GLU A 117 -30.20 -4.49 -22.47
CA GLU A 117 -30.06 -3.28 -23.29
C GLU A 117 -28.78 -3.32 -24.12
N ILE A 118 -28.77 -2.75 -25.33
CA ILE A 118 -27.56 -2.70 -26.16
C ILE A 118 -26.42 -1.99 -25.40
N ARG A 119 -25.23 -2.62 -25.40
CA ARG A 119 -24.06 -2.20 -24.61
C ARG A 119 -24.30 -2.16 -23.09
N GLY A 120 -25.32 -2.88 -22.62
CA GLY A 120 -25.70 -3.00 -21.21
C GLY A 120 -24.70 -3.83 -20.40
N THR A 121 -24.15 -3.21 -19.37
CA THR A 121 -23.25 -3.84 -18.38
C THR A 121 -24.04 -4.25 -17.14
N GLY A 122 -23.77 -5.43 -16.57
CA GLY A 122 -24.40 -5.85 -15.32
C GLY A 122 -24.00 -4.94 -14.16
N VAL A 123 -22.72 -4.93 -13.80
CA VAL A 123 -22.19 -4.16 -12.67
C VAL A 123 -21.08 -3.23 -13.10
N TRP A 124 -21.17 -1.96 -12.70
CA TRP A 124 -20.17 -0.94 -12.96
C TRP A 124 -19.47 -0.50 -11.67
N VAL A 125 -18.13 -0.50 -11.69
CA VAL A 125 -17.29 -0.13 -10.54
C VAL A 125 -16.24 0.91 -10.94
N GLU A 126 -16.17 2.01 -10.18
CA GLU A 126 -15.23 3.09 -10.42
C GLU A 126 -14.62 3.62 -9.13
N SER A 127 -13.29 3.75 -9.10
CA SER A 127 -12.54 4.46 -8.05
C SER A 127 -12.95 4.07 -6.62
N SER A 128 -13.32 2.80 -6.43
CA SER A 128 -13.88 2.24 -5.20
C SER A 128 -13.38 0.82 -4.95
N ASN A 129 -13.56 0.31 -3.73
CA ASN A 129 -13.12 -1.02 -3.29
C ASN A 129 -14.30 -1.94 -2.85
N PRO A 130 -15.28 -2.23 -3.72
CA PRO A 130 -16.44 -3.03 -3.35
C PRO A 130 -16.15 -4.54 -3.31
N THR A 131 -17.08 -5.30 -2.74
CA THR A 131 -17.09 -6.76 -2.80
C THR A 131 -18.23 -7.25 -3.70
N ILE A 132 -17.91 -8.04 -4.71
CA ILE A 132 -18.86 -8.71 -5.61
C ILE A 132 -18.63 -10.20 -5.46
N ALA A 133 -19.51 -10.89 -4.74
CA ALA A 133 -19.28 -12.29 -4.35
C ALA A 133 -20.43 -13.22 -4.71
N ASN A 134 -20.12 -14.40 -5.24
CA ASN A 134 -21.09 -15.47 -5.43
C ASN A 134 -22.35 -15.03 -6.21
N ASN A 135 -22.19 -14.26 -7.28
CA ASN A 135 -23.30 -13.84 -8.16
C ASN A 135 -23.27 -14.61 -9.48
N THR A 136 -24.36 -14.53 -10.23
CA THR A 136 -24.46 -14.99 -11.62
C THR A 136 -24.75 -13.79 -12.54
N PHE A 137 -23.84 -13.46 -13.45
CA PHE A 137 -24.01 -12.44 -14.49
C PHE A 137 -24.31 -13.13 -15.80
N THR A 138 -25.54 -13.02 -16.29
CA THR A 138 -25.99 -13.76 -17.47
C THR A 138 -26.70 -12.88 -18.48
N ASN A 139 -26.48 -13.16 -19.77
CA ASN A 139 -27.18 -12.50 -20.87
C ASN A 139 -27.06 -10.96 -20.89
N CYS A 140 -26.00 -10.40 -20.29
CA CYS A 140 -25.68 -8.99 -20.46
C CYS A 140 -25.23 -8.75 -21.91
N LYS A 141 -25.77 -7.72 -22.57
CA LYS A 141 -25.37 -7.40 -23.96
C LYS A 141 -23.99 -6.77 -24.09
N ARG A 142 -23.27 -6.61 -22.98
CA ARG A 142 -21.87 -6.22 -22.95
C ARG A 142 -21.08 -7.11 -21.99
N GLU A 143 -20.79 -6.65 -20.78
CA GLU A 143 -20.06 -7.40 -19.77
C GLU A 143 -20.87 -7.64 -18.50
N GLY A 144 -20.52 -8.69 -17.76
CA GLY A 144 -21.10 -8.95 -16.44
C GLY A 144 -20.64 -7.91 -15.42
N VAL A 145 -19.33 -7.71 -15.29
CA VAL A 145 -18.72 -6.69 -14.42
C VAL A 145 -17.68 -5.89 -15.18
N PHE A 146 -17.74 -4.56 -15.04
CA PHE A 146 -16.78 -3.63 -15.61
C PHE A 146 -16.15 -2.76 -14.51
N ALA A 147 -14.82 -2.82 -14.39
CA ALA A 147 -14.04 -2.04 -13.42
C ALA A 147 -13.11 -1.05 -14.14
N THR A 148 -13.12 0.20 -13.70
CA THR A 148 -12.39 1.32 -14.32
C THR A 148 -11.91 2.35 -13.29
N GLY A 149 -11.26 3.42 -13.77
CA GLY A 149 -10.70 4.49 -12.95
C GLY A 149 -9.55 3.94 -12.12
N THR A 150 -9.65 4.08 -10.81
CA THR A 150 -8.73 3.51 -9.81
C THR A 150 -9.39 2.44 -8.95
N ALA A 151 -10.44 1.78 -9.47
CA ALA A 151 -11.17 0.76 -8.74
C ALA A 151 -10.26 -0.38 -8.25
N ASN A 152 -10.56 -0.93 -7.08
CA ASN A 152 -9.84 -2.04 -6.47
C ASN A 152 -10.83 -3.05 -5.83
N PRO A 153 -11.72 -3.68 -6.63
CA PRO A 153 -12.75 -4.57 -6.11
C PRO A 153 -12.19 -5.94 -5.69
N LEU A 154 -12.89 -6.60 -4.76
CA LEU A 154 -12.82 -8.06 -4.60
C LEU A 154 -13.97 -8.69 -5.40
N VAL A 155 -13.65 -9.41 -6.47
CA VAL A 155 -14.61 -10.13 -7.31
C VAL A 155 -14.35 -11.62 -7.16
N THR A 156 -15.18 -12.31 -6.37
CA THR A 156 -14.89 -13.69 -5.96
C THR A 156 -16.06 -14.65 -6.13
N GLY A 157 -15.80 -15.86 -6.64
CA GLY A 157 -16.79 -16.93 -6.70
C GLY A 157 -17.99 -16.66 -7.64
N ASN A 158 -17.91 -15.68 -8.54
CA ASN A 158 -19.01 -15.34 -9.44
C ASN A 158 -19.03 -16.22 -10.68
N VAL A 159 -20.17 -16.30 -11.36
CA VAL A 159 -20.34 -16.95 -12.67
C VAL A 159 -20.73 -15.87 -13.67
N ALA A 160 -20.00 -15.75 -14.78
CA ALA A 160 -20.34 -14.92 -15.92
C ALA A 160 -20.59 -15.82 -17.13
N ILE A 161 -21.82 -15.82 -17.65
CA ILE A 161 -22.24 -16.76 -18.70
C ILE A 161 -23.07 -16.06 -19.79
N GLN A 162 -22.83 -16.38 -21.07
CA GLN A 162 -23.65 -15.86 -22.19
C GLN A 162 -23.67 -14.32 -22.32
N ASN A 163 -22.64 -13.63 -21.82
CA ASN A 163 -22.49 -12.18 -21.98
C ASN A 163 -21.87 -11.87 -23.35
N SER A 164 -22.44 -10.89 -24.07
CA SER A 164 -22.13 -10.71 -25.50
C SER A 164 -20.70 -10.20 -25.77
N ALA A 165 -20.13 -9.38 -24.89
CA ALA A 165 -18.77 -8.85 -25.07
C ALA A 165 -17.74 -9.57 -24.21
N SER A 166 -17.87 -9.53 -22.88
CA SER A 166 -16.93 -10.20 -21.97
C SER A 166 -17.62 -10.73 -20.71
N GLY A 167 -17.02 -11.71 -20.03
CA GLY A 167 -17.41 -12.04 -18.66
C GLY A 167 -17.12 -10.86 -17.74
N PHE A 168 -15.85 -10.47 -17.69
CA PHE A 168 -15.35 -9.36 -16.88
C PHE A 168 -14.39 -8.45 -17.66
N SER A 169 -14.44 -7.15 -17.39
CA SER A 169 -13.54 -6.16 -18.00
C SER A 169 -12.88 -5.27 -16.94
N ILE A 170 -11.56 -5.12 -17.03
CA ILE A 170 -10.73 -4.28 -16.14
C ILE A 170 -9.91 -3.29 -16.98
N THR A 171 -10.12 -1.99 -16.81
CA THR A 171 -9.49 -0.95 -17.65
C THR A 171 -8.96 0.23 -16.83
N ARG A 172 -8.38 1.24 -17.51
CA ARG A 172 -7.72 2.41 -16.90
C ARG A 172 -6.62 2.01 -15.92
N ASN A 173 -6.65 2.50 -14.68
CA ASN A 173 -5.70 2.16 -13.62
C ASN A 173 -6.33 1.20 -12.60
N SER A 174 -7.39 0.50 -13.01
CA SER A 174 -8.12 -0.41 -12.13
C SER A 174 -7.25 -1.63 -11.76
N LYS A 175 -7.47 -2.09 -10.54
CA LYS A 175 -6.77 -3.22 -9.91
C LYS A 175 -7.82 -4.22 -9.41
N GLY A 176 -7.68 -4.68 -8.17
CA GLY A 176 -8.59 -5.63 -7.55
C GLY A 176 -8.13 -7.08 -7.69
N GLU A 177 -8.75 -7.92 -6.87
CA GLU A 177 -8.57 -9.35 -6.86
C GLU A 177 -9.78 -10.01 -7.50
N TRP A 178 -9.53 -10.82 -8.52
CA TRP A 178 -10.53 -11.56 -9.28
C TRP A 178 -10.25 -13.04 -9.08
N ARG A 179 -10.95 -13.64 -8.13
CA ARG A 179 -10.66 -14.98 -7.62
C ARG A 179 -11.79 -15.98 -7.85
N GLN A 180 -11.46 -17.21 -8.26
CA GLN A 180 -12.42 -18.34 -8.26
C GLN A 180 -13.71 -18.04 -9.04
N ASN A 181 -13.64 -17.16 -10.04
CA ASN A 181 -14.79 -16.87 -10.89
C ASN A 181 -14.84 -17.84 -12.07
N VAL A 182 -16.03 -18.05 -12.61
CA VAL A 182 -16.27 -18.88 -13.77
C VAL A 182 -16.73 -17.99 -14.93
N CYS A 183 -16.04 -18.02 -16.07
CA CYS A 183 -16.46 -17.33 -17.30
C CYS A 183 -16.71 -18.34 -18.40
N ARG A 184 -17.94 -18.40 -18.93
CA ARG A 184 -18.32 -19.33 -20.01
C ARG A 184 -19.19 -18.71 -21.09
N GLN A 185 -19.02 -19.15 -22.33
CA GLN A 185 -19.90 -18.73 -23.44
C GLN A 185 -19.98 -17.20 -23.59
N THR A 186 -18.88 -16.50 -23.37
CA THR A 186 -18.79 -15.04 -23.57
C THR A 186 -17.89 -14.72 -24.75
N GLY A 187 -17.86 -13.45 -25.19
CA GLY A 187 -16.84 -13.02 -26.16
C GLY A 187 -15.44 -13.20 -25.59
N PHE A 188 -15.08 -12.42 -24.58
CA PHE A 188 -13.85 -12.63 -23.81
C PHE A 188 -14.15 -13.07 -22.39
N GLY A 189 -13.53 -14.14 -21.89
CA GLY A 189 -13.70 -14.52 -20.49
C GLY A 189 -13.35 -13.37 -19.53
N ILE A 190 -12.12 -12.87 -19.64
CA ILE A 190 -11.64 -11.68 -18.92
C ILE A 190 -10.87 -10.77 -19.89
N ALA A 191 -11.23 -9.49 -19.94
CA ALA A 191 -10.51 -8.47 -20.70
C ALA A 191 -9.80 -7.48 -19.75
N VAL A 192 -8.51 -7.24 -19.98
CA VAL A 192 -7.67 -6.31 -19.21
C VAL A 192 -7.02 -5.32 -20.18
N GLY A 193 -7.07 -4.03 -19.86
CA GLY A 193 -6.51 -3.01 -20.74
C GLY A 193 -6.06 -1.72 -20.04
N ASP A 194 -5.60 -0.79 -20.87
CA ASP A 194 -4.93 0.46 -20.47
C ASP A 194 -3.72 0.22 -19.57
N SER A 195 -3.75 0.70 -18.32
CA SER A 195 -2.69 0.58 -17.31
C SER A 195 -3.13 -0.31 -16.15
N ALA A 196 -4.15 -1.14 -16.35
CA ALA A 196 -4.74 -1.95 -15.30
C ALA A 196 -3.75 -3.01 -14.80
N ALA A 197 -3.82 -3.34 -13.52
CA ALA A 197 -2.96 -4.35 -12.89
C ALA A 197 -3.74 -5.22 -11.89
N PRO A 198 -4.74 -6.00 -12.37
CA PRO A 198 -5.52 -6.90 -11.52
C PRO A 198 -4.73 -8.16 -11.16
N LEU A 199 -5.08 -8.76 -10.02
CA LEU A 199 -4.67 -10.11 -9.64
C LEU A 199 -5.77 -11.11 -10.03
N LEU A 200 -5.49 -12.00 -10.98
CA LEU A 200 -6.41 -13.04 -11.47
C LEU A 200 -6.01 -14.39 -10.87
N VAL A 201 -6.81 -14.96 -9.98
CA VAL A 201 -6.45 -16.18 -9.23
C VAL A 201 -7.50 -17.28 -9.34
N GLU A 202 -7.11 -18.51 -9.68
CA GLU A 202 -7.99 -19.69 -9.59
C GLU A 202 -9.31 -19.56 -10.39
N ASN A 203 -9.35 -18.71 -11.43
CA ASN A 203 -10.54 -18.57 -12.25
C ASN A 203 -10.65 -19.74 -13.24
N GLN A 204 -11.89 -20.14 -13.55
CA GLN A 204 -12.21 -21.15 -14.56
C GLN A 204 -12.80 -20.47 -15.79
N ILE A 205 -12.07 -20.49 -16.89
CA ILE A 205 -12.41 -19.73 -18.10
C ILE A 205 -12.49 -20.70 -19.27
N SER A 206 -13.71 -20.97 -19.74
CA SER A 206 -13.91 -21.96 -20.80
C SER A 206 -15.03 -21.64 -21.76
N GLU A 207 -15.00 -22.17 -22.99
CA GLU A 207 -16.07 -22.00 -23.98
C GLU A 207 -16.36 -20.54 -24.37
N ASN A 208 -15.41 -19.63 -24.15
CA ASN A 208 -15.53 -18.24 -24.63
C ASN A 208 -14.91 -18.14 -26.04
N ARG A 209 -15.14 -17.02 -26.74
CA ARG A 209 -14.41 -16.77 -28.00
C ARG A 209 -12.90 -16.72 -27.72
N ALA A 210 -12.47 -15.87 -26.79
CA ALA A 210 -11.12 -15.93 -26.21
C ALA A 210 -11.19 -15.98 -24.67
N GLY A 211 -10.21 -16.62 -24.04
CA GLY A 211 -10.18 -16.78 -22.59
C GLY A 211 -9.85 -15.48 -21.85
N ILE A 212 -8.58 -15.08 -21.86
CA ILE A 212 -8.08 -13.85 -21.24
C ILE A 212 -7.45 -12.98 -22.33
N VAL A 213 -7.83 -11.71 -22.40
CA VAL A 213 -7.25 -10.73 -23.34
C VAL A 213 -6.62 -9.60 -22.55
N ILE A 214 -5.34 -9.33 -22.80
CA ILE A 214 -4.54 -8.33 -22.08
C ILE A 214 -3.89 -7.40 -23.11
N ASN A 215 -4.21 -6.11 -23.08
CA ASN A 215 -3.73 -5.15 -24.07
C ASN A 215 -3.14 -3.87 -23.45
N LYS A 216 -2.69 -2.96 -24.32
CA LYS A 216 -2.03 -1.68 -23.96
C LYS A 216 -0.84 -1.90 -23.04
N GLN A 217 -0.72 -1.18 -21.93
CA GLN A 217 0.42 -1.22 -20.99
C GLN A 217 0.05 -1.90 -19.67
N SER A 218 -0.96 -2.78 -19.71
CA SER A 218 -1.49 -3.44 -18.53
C SER A 218 -0.54 -4.51 -18.00
N LYS A 219 -0.63 -4.75 -16.68
CA LYS A 219 0.30 -5.59 -15.90
C LYS A 219 -0.46 -6.56 -14.99
N ALA A 220 -1.36 -7.35 -15.58
CA ALA A 220 -2.11 -8.34 -14.82
C ALA A 220 -1.21 -9.44 -14.25
N VAL A 221 -1.54 -9.96 -13.07
CA VAL A 221 -0.84 -11.08 -12.45
C VAL A 221 -1.75 -12.31 -12.49
N LEU A 222 -1.31 -13.39 -13.12
CA LEU A 222 -2.13 -14.60 -13.31
C LEU A 222 -1.60 -15.74 -12.44
N ARG A 223 -2.42 -16.29 -11.54
CA ARG A 223 -2.08 -17.43 -10.69
C ARG A 223 -3.15 -18.53 -10.69
N GLY A 224 -2.78 -19.78 -10.93
CA GLY A 224 -3.69 -20.92 -10.74
C GLY A 224 -4.94 -20.94 -11.62
N ASN A 225 -5.02 -20.12 -12.67
CA ASN A 225 -6.21 -20.05 -13.52
C ASN A 225 -6.27 -21.26 -14.46
N ILE A 226 -7.49 -21.76 -14.73
CA ILE A 226 -7.74 -22.82 -15.71
C ILE A 226 -8.44 -22.19 -16.91
N VAL A 227 -7.75 -22.13 -18.04
CA VAL A 227 -8.21 -21.51 -19.28
C VAL A 227 -8.24 -22.56 -20.39
N GLN A 228 -9.41 -23.09 -20.70
CA GLN A 228 -9.53 -24.26 -21.57
C GLN A 228 -10.76 -24.24 -22.47
N ASN A 229 -10.73 -24.95 -23.59
CA ASN A 229 -11.89 -25.11 -24.49
C ASN A 229 -12.48 -23.78 -24.99
N ASN A 230 -11.69 -22.71 -25.10
CA ASN A 230 -12.13 -21.47 -25.75
C ASN A 230 -12.03 -21.64 -27.28
N THR A 231 -12.95 -21.01 -28.03
CA THR A 231 -13.10 -21.30 -29.47
C THR A 231 -11.96 -20.74 -30.32
N GLU A 232 -11.29 -19.68 -29.86
CA GLU A 232 -10.10 -19.11 -30.48
C GLU A 232 -8.88 -19.31 -29.56
N THR A 233 -8.52 -18.31 -28.76
CA THR A 233 -7.26 -18.32 -28.00
C THR A 233 -7.49 -18.35 -26.48
N GLY A 234 -6.64 -19.08 -25.75
CA GLY A 234 -6.64 -19.09 -24.29
C GLY A 234 -6.23 -17.74 -23.69
N LEU A 235 -4.98 -17.32 -23.87
CA LEU A 235 -4.48 -16.00 -23.48
C LEU A 235 -3.99 -15.20 -24.68
N VAL A 236 -4.49 -13.99 -24.87
CA VAL A 236 -4.04 -13.05 -25.89
C VAL A 236 -3.38 -11.86 -25.21
N VAL A 237 -2.14 -11.53 -25.62
CA VAL A 237 -1.38 -10.38 -25.11
C VAL A 237 -0.98 -9.49 -26.28
N THR A 238 -1.33 -8.20 -26.26
CA THR A 238 -1.06 -7.29 -27.39
C THR A 238 -0.47 -5.95 -26.94
N GLU A 239 0.06 -5.21 -27.92
CA GLU A 239 0.66 -3.89 -27.71
C GLU A 239 1.90 -3.94 -26.81
N THR A 240 1.88 -3.27 -25.65
CA THR A 240 3.01 -3.20 -24.70
C THR A 240 2.71 -3.90 -23.38
N ALA A 241 1.72 -4.80 -23.39
CA ALA A 241 1.23 -5.42 -22.18
C ALA A 241 2.26 -6.42 -21.65
N LEU A 242 2.40 -6.46 -20.34
CA LEU A 242 3.39 -7.31 -19.69
C LEU A 242 2.78 -8.03 -18.50
N PRO A 243 1.96 -9.07 -18.75
CA PRO A 243 1.40 -9.87 -17.68
C PRO A 243 2.48 -10.69 -16.97
N ASP A 244 2.30 -10.85 -15.66
CA ASP A 244 3.10 -11.75 -14.84
C ASP A 244 2.48 -13.16 -14.90
N LEU A 245 3.09 -14.03 -15.71
CA LEU A 245 2.75 -15.46 -15.83
C LEU A 245 3.62 -16.33 -14.91
N GLY A 246 4.16 -15.78 -13.82
CA GLY A 246 4.96 -16.50 -12.84
C GLY A 246 6.44 -16.15 -12.90
N SER A 247 7.13 -16.51 -11.82
CA SER A 247 8.59 -16.41 -11.66
C SER A 247 9.13 -17.67 -10.97
N SER A 248 10.45 -17.84 -10.90
CA SER A 248 11.06 -18.97 -10.16
C SER A 248 10.65 -19.04 -8.70
N GLN A 249 10.38 -17.89 -8.08
CA GLN A 249 10.04 -17.78 -6.66
C GLN A 249 8.53 -17.88 -6.42
N ALA A 250 7.72 -17.64 -7.45
CA ALA A 250 6.26 -17.72 -7.39
C ALA A 250 5.74 -18.20 -8.76
N PRO A 251 5.68 -19.53 -8.98
CA PRO A 251 5.16 -20.10 -10.21
C PRO A 251 3.74 -19.61 -10.52
N GLY A 252 3.44 -19.48 -11.81
CA GLY A 252 2.14 -19.08 -12.29
C GLY A 252 1.06 -20.11 -11.96
N GLY A 253 1.33 -21.41 -12.14
CA GLY A 253 0.37 -22.48 -11.87
C GLY A 253 -0.87 -22.43 -12.76
N ASN A 254 -0.87 -21.63 -13.83
CA ASN A 254 -2.01 -21.53 -14.75
C ASN A 254 -2.01 -22.72 -15.70
N ILE A 255 -3.18 -23.15 -16.13
CA ILE A 255 -3.39 -24.21 -17.12
C ILE A 255 -4.05 -23.60 -18.34
N PHE A 256 -3.36 -23.62 -19.47
CA PHE A 256 -3.90 -23.29 -20.78
C PHE A 256 -3.88 -24.55 -21.62
N ARG A 257 -5.06 -25.05 -22.02
CA ARG A 257 -5.15 -26.28 -22.81
C ARG A 257 -6.39 -26.33 -23.67
N GLN A 258 -6.33 -27.07 -24.77
CA GLN A 258 -7.50 -27.37 -25.61
C GLN A 258 -8.22 -26.11 -26.12
N ASN A 259 -7.51 -25.00 -26.27
CA ASN A 259 -8.06 -23.81 -26.94
C ASN A 259 -7.94 -23.96 -28.47
N GLY A 260 -8.86 -23.33 -29.19
CA GLY A 260 -9.06 -23.52 -30.63
C GLY A 260 -7.80 -23.28 -31.47
N GLN A 261 -7.40 -22.02 -31.61
CA GLN A 261 -6.21 -21.61 -32.36
C GLN A 261 -4.94 -21.77 -31.51
N PHE A 262 -4.83 -21.00 -30.42
CA PHE A 262 -3.65 -20.97 -29.56
C PHE A 262 -4.03 -21.09 -28.08
N ASP A 263 -3.20 -21.72 -27.27
CA ASP A 263 -3.28 -21.66 -25.82
C ASP A 263 -2.77 -20.30 -25.32
N ILE A 264 -1.67 -19.81 -25.88
CA ILE A 264 -1.18 -18.44 -25.63
C ILE A 264 -0.73 -17.79 -26.94
N GLN A 265 -1.19 -16.57 -27.17
CA GLN A 265 -0.78 -15.69 -28.26
C GLN A 265 -0.15 -14.41 -27.68
N ASN A 266 1.16 -14.29 -27.81
CA ASN A 266 1.90 -13.06 -27.55
C ASN A 266 2.07 -12.25 -28.85
N GLY A 267 1.21 -11.26 -29.05
CA GLY A 267 1.31 -10.27 -30.13
C GLY A 267 2.14 -9.03 -29.76
N THR A 268 2.91 -9.05 -28.68
CA THR A 268 3.80 -7.93 -28.30
C THR A 268 5.20 -8.11 -28.90
N ILE A 269 5.99 -7.03 -28.86
CA ILE A 269 7.43 -7.09 -29.18
C ILE A 269 8.27 -7.66 -28.03
N LEU A 270 7.68 -7.82 -26.84
CA LEU A 270 8.37 -8.28 -25.63
C LEU A 270 8.27 -9.80 -25.54
N THR A 271 9.32 -10.45 -25.09
CA THR A 271 9.23 -11.88 -24.73
C THR A 271 8.51 -12.01 -23.39
N LEU A 272 7.39 -12.76 -23.38
CA LEU A 272 6.72 -13.10 -22.14
C LEU A 272 7.46 -14.24 -21.44
N ILE A 273 7.50 -14.21 -20.12
CA ILE A 273 8.12 -15.27 -19.31
C ILE A 273 6.98 -16.06 -18.66
N SER A 274 6.91 -17.36 -18.94
CA SER A 274 5.88 -18.27 -18.44
C SER A 274 6.54 -19.29 -17.51
N VAL A 275 6.31 -19.21 -16.20
CA VAL A 275 6.98 -20.07 -15.22
C VAL A 275 5.97 -20.93 -14.48
N GLY A 276 6.13 -22.26 -14.56
CA GLY A 276 5.26 -23.22 -13.89
C GLY A 276 3.80 -23.15 -14.34
N ASN A 277 3.55 -22.79 -15.60
CA ASN A 277 2.23 -22.92 -16.23
C ASN A 277 2.21 -24.17 -17.11
N GLN A 278 1.07 -24.82 -17.16
CA GLN A 278 0.82 -25.92 -18.09
C GLN A 278 0.28 -25.33 -19.38
N VAL A 279 1.08 -25.40 -20.45
CA VAL A 279 0.76 -24.88 -21.79
C VAL A 279 1.29 -25.87 -22.80
N ASP A 280 0.55 -26.15 -23.87
CA ASP A 280 1.08 -26.87 -25.01
C ASP A 280 1.95 -25.91 -25.85
N PRO A 281 3.28 -26.10 -25.93
CA PRO A 281 4.15 -25.18 -26.66
C PRO A 281 3.84 -25.12 -28.17
N THR A 282 3.22 -26.16 -28.74
CA THR A 282 2.82 -26.18 -30.16
C THR A 282 1.60 -25.29 -30.41
N LYS A 283 0.85 -24.97 -29.35
CA LYS A 283 -0.29 -24.07 -29.33
C LYS A 283 0.10 -22.65 -28.93
N VAL A 284 1.36 -22.25 -29.08
CA VAL A 284 1.83 -20.93 -28.70
C VAL A 284 2.23 -20.13 -29.93
N GLN A 285 1.78 -18.88 -29.98
CA GLN A 285 2.19 -17.90 -30.99
C GLN A 285 2.91 -16.73 -30.33
N GLY A 286 4.01 -16.29 -30.94
CA GLY A 286 4.81 -15.16 -30.46
C GLY A 286 5.90 -15.56 -29.46
N ALA A 287 6.70 -14.57 -29.04
CA ALA A 287 7.88 -14.82 -28.21
C ALA A 287 7.47 -15.13 -26.76
N ILE A 288 7.53 -16.39 -26.36
CA ILE A 288 7.29 -16.81 -24.98
C ILE A 288 8.41 -17.73 -24.54
N ASP A 289 9.01 -17.40 -23.41
CA ASP A 289 9.99 -18.24 -22.74
C ASP A 289 9.28 -19.10 -21.69
N PHE A 290 9.19 -20.41 -21.95
CA PHE A 290 8.60 -21.38 -21.04
C PHE A 290 9.66 -21.91 -20.11
N VAL A 291 9.40 -21.77 -18.81
CA VAL A 291 10.30 -22.30 -17.80
C VAL A 291 9.59 -23.22 -16.83
N GLY A 292 9.88 -24.51 -16.97
CA GLY A 292 9.31 -25.60 -16.18
C GLY A 292 8.23 -26.40 -16.91
N ASN A 293 8.64 -27.27 -17.83
CA ASN A 293 8.04 -28.58 -18.10
C ASN A 293 9.18 -29.49 -18.60
N GLU A 294 9.63 -30.44 -17.78
CA GLU A 294 10.61 -31.44 -18.20
C GLU A 294 9.91 -32.52 -19.04
N ILE A 295 10.41 -32.76 -20.25
CA ILE A 295 10.45 -34.11 -20.83
C ILE A 295 11.93 -34.40 -21.13
N PRO A 296 12.52 -35.45 -20.55
CA PRO A 296 13.91 -35.80 -20.80
C PRO A 296 14.02 -36.71 -22.02
N THR A 297 14.78 -36.33 -23.06
CA THR A 297 15.43 -37.30 -23.97
C THR A 297 16.53 -36.65 -24.84
N PRO A 298 17.46 -37.44 -25.41
CA PRO A 298 18.81 -37.66 -24.93
C PRO A 298 19.86 -36.78 -25.61
N ALA A 299 21.03 -36.71 -24.98
CA ALA A 299 22.22 -36.00 -25.46
C ALA A 299 22.62 -36.37 -26.90
N PRO A 300 23.19 -35.40 -27.63
CA PRO A 300 24.44 -35.62 -28.33
C PRO A 300 25.54 -34.67 -27.84
N SER A 301 26.76 -35.22 -27.75
CA SER A 301 28.02 -34.50 -27.55
C SER A 301 28.67 -34.18 -28.92
N PRO A 302 29.84 -33.53 -29.01
CA PRO A 302 30.07 -32.09 -28.99
C PRO A 302 30.72 -31.57 -30.31
N SER A 303 30.73 -30.26 -30.56
CA SER A 303 31.76 -29.50 -31.32
C SER A 303 31.21 -28.08 -31.61
N GLY A 304 31.94 -26.97 -31.52
CA GLY A 304 33.36 -26.78 -31.36
C GLY A 304 33.70 -25.35 -30.93
N THR A 305 34.96 -25.19 -30.53
CA THR A 305 35.66 -23.98 -30.10
C THR A 305 35.59 -22.84 -31.12
N PRO A 306 35.58 -21.57 -30.67
CA PRO A 306 36.70 -20.70 -31.04
C PRO A 306 37.40 -20.04 -29.84
N ALA A 307 38.63 -19.64 -30.16
CA ALA A 307 39.79 -19.24 -29.37
C ALA A 307 39.64 -17.98 -28.48
N PRO A 308 40.58 -17.73 -27.55
CA PRO A 308 40.45 -16.74 -26.48
C PRO A 308 40.87 -15.32 -26.91
N THR A 309 40.24 -14.32 -26.29
CA THR A 309 40.62 -12.90 -26.37
C THR A 309 41.01 -12.43 -24.95
N PRO A 310 42.08 -11.63 -24.78
CA PRO A 310 42.82 -11.55 -23.51
C PRO A 310 42.09 -10.82 -22.38
N ALA A 311 42.39 -11.26 -21.16
CA ALA A 311 41.91 -10.75 -19.89
C ALA A 311 42.35 -9.29 -19.63
N PRO A 312 41.48 -8.42 -19.06
CA PRO A 312 41.95 -7.21 -18.41
C PRO A 312 42.54 -7.53 -17.02
N THR A 313 43.62 -6.82 -16.73
CA THR A 313 44.44 -6.81 -15.51
C THR A 313 43.62 -6.59 -14.23
N PRO A 314 43.91 -7.28 -13.10
CA PRO A 314 43.24 -7.03 -11.83
C PRO A 314 43.56 -5.63 -11.30
N THR A 315 42.51 -4.86 -11.01
CA THR A 315 42.61 -3.58 -10.28
C THR A 315 42.83 -3.89 -8.79
N PRO A 316 43.73 -3.18 -8.09
CA PRO A 316 44.20 -3.57 -6.76
C PRO A 316 43.08 -3.48 -5.70
N THR A 317 43.13 -4.47 -4.80
CA THR A 317 42.35 -4.56 -3.58
C THR A 317 42.60 -3.33 -2.69
N PRO A 318 41.56 -2.58 -2.26
CA PRO A 318 41.75 -1.55 -1.26
C PRO A 318 41.94 -2.19 0.12
N THR A 319 43.04 -1.80 0.76
CA THR A 319 43.40 -2.04 2.16
C THR A 319 42.38 -1.44 3.13
N ARG A 320 42.08 -2.18 4.20
CA ARG A 320 41.26 -1.76 5.35
C ARG A 320 41.83 -0.49 5.99
N SER A 321 41.07 0.60 5.95
CA SER A 321 40.98 1.56 7.04
C SER A 321 39.62 1.35 7.72
N ASN A 322 39.58 1.43 9.06
CA ASN A 322 38.36 1.54 9.84
C ASN A 322 38.00 3.03 9.89
N PRO A 323 36.91 3.51 9.25
CA PRO A 323 36.27 4.73 9.67
C PRO A 323 35.09 4.37 10.57
N THR A 324 35.18 4.73 11.84
CA THR A 324 33.99 4.90 12.67
C THR A 324 33.18 6.08 12.12
N GLY A 325 32.18 5.77 11.29
CA GLY A 325 31.17 6.71 10.78
C GLY A 325 31.26 6.96 9.28
N PHE A 326 30.15 6.80 8.56
CA PHE A 326 30.02 7.27 7.17
C PHE A 326 29.42 8.68 7.17
N ASN A 327 29.96 9.57 6.33
CA ASN A 327 29.60 10.99 6.32
C ASN A 327 28.11 11.25 6.04
N ASP A 328 27.45 10.34 5.33
CA ASP A 328 26.04 10.41 4.92
C ASP A 328 25.09 9.61 5.84
N THR A 329 25.59 9.15 6.99
CA THR A 329 24.78 8.39 7.97
C THR A 329 24.58 9.08 9.30
N THR A 330 25.29 10.17 9.58
CA THR A 330 25.15 10.94 10.82
C THR A 330 23.74 11.50 10.95
N GLY A 331 23.02 11.15 12.02
CA GLY A 331 21.63 11.58 12.26
C GLY A 331 20.60 10.87 11.39
N HIS A 332 21.03 9.87 10.59
CA HIS A 332 20.14 9.08 9.75
C HIS A 332 19.36 8.07 10.59
N TRP A 333 18.09 7.81 10.27
CA TRP A 333 17.24 6.87 11.03
C TRP A 333 17.82 5.45 11.12
N ALA A 334 18.61 5.07 10.13
CA ALA A 334 19.25 3.76 10.03
C ALA A 334 20.65 3.69 10.66
N GLU A 335 21.18 4.80 11.19
CA GLU A 335 22.57 4.93 11.64
C GLU A 335 22.99 3.80 12.59
N SER A 336 22.22 3.57 13.65
CA SER A 336 22.55 2.52 14.64
C SER A 336 22.52 1.11 14.04
N PHE A 337 21.62 0.82 13.09
CA PHE A 337 21.60 -0.48 12.40
C PHE A 337 22.83 -0.65 11.50
N ILE A 338 23.20 0.41 10.77
CA ILE A 338 24.38 0.44 9.91
C ILE A 338 25.64 0.21 10.75
N GLN A 339 25.84 0.98 11.82
CA GLN A 339 26.95 0.82 12.75
C GLN A 339 26.97 -0.58 13.38
N GLY A 340 25.78 -1.12 13.71
CA GLY A 340 25.62 -2.47 14.23
C GLY A 340 26.14 -3.56 13.28
N LEU A 341 25.86 -3.46 11.98
CA LEU A 341 26.37 -4.44 11.00
C LEU A 341 27.84 -4.18 10.60
N VAL A 342 28.28 -2.91 10.56
CA VAL A 342 29.69 -2.55 10.27
C VAL A 342 30.63 -3.05 11.36
N SER A 343 30.30 -2.81 12.64
CA SER A 343 31.11 -3.26 13.79
C SER A 343 31.26 -4.78 13.85
N ARG A 344 30.34 -5.53 13.25
CA ARG A 344 30.38 -6.99 13.11
C ARG A 344 31.12 -7.47 11.85
N GLY A 345 31.56 -6.54 10.99
CA GLY A 345 32.22 -6.85 9.74
C GLY A 345 31.30 -7.41 8.64
N PHE A 346 29.98 -7.28 8.79
CA PHE A 346 29.01 -7.84 7.83
C PHE A 346 28.80 -6.95 6.61
N ILE A 347 28.94 -5.63 6.78
CA ILE A 347 28.82 -4.65 5.70
C ILE A 347 29.98 -3.65 5.72
N SER A 348 30.22 -2.99 4.59
CA SER A 348 31.16 -1.89 4.43
C SER A 348 30.55 -0.80 3.56
N GLY A 349 31.06 0.43 3.68
CA GLY A 349 30.71 1.53 2.79
C GLY A 349 31.51 1.53 1.50
N PHE A 350 31.39 2.63 0.77
CA PHE A 350 32.10 2.88 -0.48
C PHE A 350 33.48 3.52 -0.23
N PRO A 351 34.42 3.43 -1.19
CA PRO A 351 35.75 4.05 -1.06
C PRO A 351 35.72 5.57 -0.86
N ASP A 352 34.62 6.23 -1.23
CA ASP A 352 34.38 7.66 -1.03
C ASP A 352 33.99 8.02 0.42
N GLY A 353 33.95 7.06 1.33
CA GLY A 353 33.58 7.26 2.74
C GLY A 353 32.08 7.33 3.00
N THR A 354 31.24 7.02 2.01
CA THR A 354 29.77 7.03 2.13
C THR A 354 29.17 5.63 2.27
N PHE A 355 27.93 5.54 2.77
CA PHE A 355 27.15 4.31 2.79
C PHE A 355 26.06 4.26 1.70
N LYS A 356 25.58 5.42 1.26
CA LYS A 356 24.46 5.67 0.34
C LYS A 356 23.15 5.03 0.84
N PRO A 357 22.64 5.43 2.02
CA PRO A 357 21.51 4.77 2.67
C PRO A 357 20.22 4.74 1.82
N GLU A 358 19.98 5.80 1.04
CA GLU A 358 18.77 5.97 0.23
C GLU A 358 18.85 5.32 -1.17
N ALA A 359 20.03 4.86 -1.58
CA ALA A 359 20.17 4.20 -2.88
C ALA A 359 19.52 2.80 -2.84
N PRO A 360 18.89 2.35 -3.95
CA PRO A 360 18.38 0.99 -4.04
C PRO A 360 19.54 -0.02 -4.00
N ILE A 361 19.26 -1.24 -3.50
CA ILE A 361 20.24 -2.32 -3.47
C ILE A 361 20.03 -3.29 -4.63
N THR A 362 21.12 -3.74 -5.27
CA THR A 362 21.05 -4.79 -6.28
C THR A 362 21.00 -6.18 -5.66
N ARG A 363 20.53 -7.17 -6.43
CA ARG A 363 20.52 -8.60 -6.05
C ARG A 363 21.90 -9.12 -5.65
N ALA A 364 22.96 -8.76 -6.38
CA ALA A 364 24.32 -9.19 -6.05
C ALA A 364 24.83 -8.56 -4.75
N GLN A 365 24.55 -7.27 -4.53
CA GLN A 365 24.91 -6.59 -3.30
C GLN A 365 24.18 -7.19 -2.10
N TYR A 366 22.88 -7.46 -2.23
CA TYR A 366 22.10 -8.13 -1.20
C TYR A 366 22.63 -9.55 -0.91
N ALA A 367 22.93 -10.36 -1.92
CA ALA A 367 23.54 -11.68 -1.75
C ALA A 367 24.87 -11.61 -0.98
N ALA A 368 25.71 -10.62 -1.30
CA ALA A 368 26.97 -10.40 -0.59
C ALA A 368 26.75 -10.09 0.90
N VAL A 369 25.76 -9.26 1.24
CA VAL A 369 25.42 -8.96 2.65
C VAL A 369 24.91 -10.23 3.35
N ILE A 370 24.02 -11.00 2.73
CA ILE A 370 23.47 -12.24 3.30
C ILE A 370 24.56 -13.28 3.53
N ALA A 371 25.42 -13.53 2.54
CA ALA A 371 26.49 -14.52 2.60
C ALA A 371 27.55 -14.20 3.68
N LYS A 372 27.73 -12.92 4.01
CA LYS A 372 28.59 -12.46 5.10
C LYS A 372 27.90 -12.49 6.46
N THR A 373 26.60 -12.23 6.51
CA THR A 373 25.84 -12.12 7.76
C THR A 373 25.44 -13.48 8.32
N PHE A 374 25.04 -14.40 7.44
CA PHE A 374 24.52 -15.71 7.81
C PHE A 374 25.45 -16.81 7.33
N ASP A 375 25.59 -17.82 8.18
CA ASP A 375 26.35 -19.04 7.90
C ASP A 375 25.45 -20.22 8.29
N LEU A 376 24.55 -20.57 7.37
CA LEU A 376 23.57 -21.64 7.55
C LEU A 376 23.97 -22.86 6.71
N PRO A 377 23.58 -24.08 7.12
CA PRO A 377 23.75 -25.26 6.28
C PRO A 377 23.10 -25.08 4.91
N ALA A 378 23.70 -25.68 3.89
CA ALA A 378 23.12 -25.70 2.55
C ALA A 378 21.76 -26.42 2.57
N LYS A 379 20.71 -25.72 2.14
CA LYS A 379 19.36 -26.26 1.92
C LYS A 379 19.20 -26.82 0.51
N GLN A 380 20.06 -26.42 -0.42
CA GLN A 380 20.05 -26.87 -1.81
C GLN A 380 21.46 -26.92 -2.40
N SER A 381 21.62 -27.70 -3.47
CA SER A 381 22.87 -27.80 -4.23
C SER A 381 23.27 -26.46 -4.84
N ALA A 382 24.59 -26.25 -5.03
CA ALA A 382 25.10 -25.07 -5.70
C ALA A 382 24.52 -24.95 -7.11
N LYS A 383 23.93 -23.80 -7.42
CA LYS A 383 23.45 -23.47 -8.76
C LYS A 383 24.39 -22.45 -9.40
N ASN A 384 24.97 -22.79 -10.54
CA ASN A 384 25.74 -21.86 -11.36
C ASN A 384 24.78 -21.10 -12.27
N PHE A 385 24.85 -19.77 -12.24
CA PHE A 385 24.00 -18.92 -13.07
C PHE A 385 24.69 -18.49 -14.36
N SER A 386 23.96 -18.50 -15.47
CA SER A 386 24.47 -18.22 -16.83
C SER A 386 24.97 -16.78 -17.02
N ASP A 387 24.42 -15.83 -16.28
CA ASP A 387 24.79 -14.41 -16.27
C ASP A 387 25.69 -14.02 -15.09
N VAL A 388 26.20 -15.00 -14.34
CA VAL A 388 27.18 -14.80 -13.27
C VAL A 388 28.43 -15.60 -13.63
N PRO A 389 29.34 -15.02 -14.45
CA PRO A 389 30.61 -15.67 -14.73
C PRO A 389 31.40 -15.86 -13.44
N GLN A 390 32.27 -16.87 -13.38
CA GLN A 390 33.11 -17.15 -12.20
C GLN A 390 34.01 -15.96 -11.83
N SER A 391 34.36 -15.11 -12.79
CA SER A 391 35.11 -13.86 -12.55
C SER A 391 34.25 -12.72 -11.99
N PHE A 392 32.93 -12.87 -11.91
CA PHE A 392 32.05 -11.86 -11.33
C PHE A 392 32.34 -11.73 -9.84
N TRP A 393 32.52 -10.50 -9.36
CA TRP A 393 32.99 -10.20 -8.00
C TRP A 393 32.15 -10.85 -6.88
N ALA A 394 30.88 -11.16 -7.14
CA ALA A 394 29.96 -11.78 -6.18
C ALA A 394 29.63 -13.25 -6.49
N ALA A 395 30.31 -13.92 -7.43
CA ALA A 395 29.94 -15.27 -7.87
C ALA A 395 29.83 -16.28 -6.70
N ASP A 396 30.87 -16.34 -5.85
CA ASP A 396 30.88 -17.21 -4.67
C ASP A 396 29.82 -16.82 -3.63
N LEU A 397 29.62 -15.51 -3.44
CA LEU A 397 28.65 -14.97 -2.48
C LEU A 397 27.21 -15.27 -2.90
N ILE A 398 26.93 -15.15 -4.20
CA ILE A 398 25.66 -15.52 -4.82
C ILE A 398 25.40 -17.02 -4.65
N THR A 399 26.42 -17.84 -4.94
CA THR A 399 26.34 -19.30 -4.77
C THR A 399 26.06 -19.67 -3.32
N LYS A 400 26.78 -19.07 -2.37
CA LYS A 400 26.57 -19.30 -0.94
C LYS A 400 25.17 -18.89 -0.48
N ALA A 401 24.73 -17.68 -0.85
CA ALA A 401 23.39 -17.19 -0.51
C ALA A 401 22.28 -18.06 -1.12
N ASN A 402 22.51 -18.60 -2.31
CA ASN A 402 21.62 -19.55 -2.95
C ASN A 402 21.57 -20.88 -2.20
N GLN A 403 22.72 -21.50 -1.89
CA GLN A 403 22.77 -22.75 -1.14
C GLN A 403 22.05 -22.65 0.21
N MET A 404 22.18 -21.52 0.91
CA MET A 404 21.47 -21.28 2.18
C MET A 404 19.95 -21.06 2.03
N GLY A 405 19.44 -20.95 0.80
CA GLY A 405 18.02 -20.80 0.51
C GLY A 405 17.48 -19.38 0.66
N PHE A 406 18.35 -18.37 0.77
CA PHE A 406 17.89 -16.96 0.83
C PHE A 406 17.47 -16.44 -0.53
N ILE A 407 18.25 -16.72 -1.58
CA ILE A 407 18.01 -16.15 -2.90
C ILE A 407 18.04 -17.27 -3.93
N SER A 408 16.96 -17.36 -4.70
CA SER A 408 16.93 -18.16 -5.92
C SER A 408 17.26 -17.29 -7.12
N GLY A 409 17.97 -17.87 -8.10
CA GLY A 409 18.01 -17.28 -9.43
C GLY A 409 16.67 -17.45 -10.15
N PHE A 410 16.64 -16.97 -11.37
CA PHE A 410 15.52 -17.05 -12.26
C PHE A 410 15.50 -18.42 -12.94
N PRO A 411 14.34 -18.81 -13.49
CA PRO A 411 14.21 -20.11 -14.10
C PRO A 411 15.12 -20.30 -15.34
N ASP A 412 15.43 -19.21 -16.07
CA ASP A 412 16.35 -19.12 -17.23
C ASP A 412 17.84 -19.36 -16.89
N ASN A 413 18.10 -19.92 -15.71
CA ASN A 413 19.40 -20.08 -15.09
C ASN A 413 20.16 -18.76 -14.87
N THR A 414 19.53 -17.59 -14.97
CA THR A 414 20.16 -16.31 -14.62
C THR A 414 19.99 -15.97 -13.13
N PHE A 415 20.84 -15.11 -12.60
CA PHE A 415 20.71 -14.52 -11.28
C PHE A 415 20.23 -13.07 -11.33
N ARG A 416 20.47 -12.36 -12.43
CA ARG A 416 20.24 -10.92 -12.67
C ARG A 416 20.91 -10.05 -11.60
N PRO A 417 22.26 -10.09 -11.49
CA PRO A 417 22.99 -9.50 -10.37
C PRO A 417 22.80 -7.98 -10.21
N ASN A 418 22.48 -7.27 -11.30
CA ASN A 418 22.32 -5.81 -11.32
C ASN A 418 20.87 -5.34 -11.13
N GLN A 419 19.89 -6.25 -11.08
CA GLN A 419 18.50 -5.89 -10.84
C GLN A 419 18.29 -5.53 -9.36
N ASN A 420 17.47 -4.52 -9.08
CA ASN A 420 17.13 -4.12 -7.71
C ASN A 420 16.18 -5.12 -7.04
N LEU A 421 16.24 -5.20 -5.70
CA LEU A 421 15.27 -5.94 -4.90
C LEU A 421 14.08 -5.06 -4.53
N THR A 422 12.85 -5.59 -4.62
CA THR A 422 11.71 -4.95 -3.97
C THR A 422 11.66 -5.23 -2.47
N ARG A 423 10.96 -4.39 -1.71
CA ARG A 423 10.77 -4.56 -0.27
C ARG A 423 10.14 -5.91 0.09
N VAL A 424 9.14 -6.35 -0.67
CA VAL A 424 8.52 -7.66 -0.43
C VAL A 424 9.46 -8.81 -0.77
N GLN A 425 10.27 -8.70 -1.82
CA GLN A 425 11.26 -9.71 -2.18
C GLN A 425 12.34 -9.86 -1.11
N LEU A 426 12.78 -8.76 -0.51
CA LEU A 426 13.70 -8.77 0.64
C LEU A 426 13.11 -9.56 1.82
N ILE A 427 11.88 -9.27 2.21
CA ILE A 427 11.22 -9.93 3.34
C ILE A 427 11.02 -11.42 3.06
N VAL A 428 10.49 -11.78 1.89
CA VAL A 428 10.31 -13.19 1.49
C VAL A 428 11.64 -13.93 1.49
N SER A 429 12.67 -13.33 0.89
CA SER A 429 14.02 -13.90 0.84
C SER A 429 14.60 -14.19 2.24
N LEU A 430 14.48 -13.24 3.17
CA LEU A 430 14.97 -13.39 4.54
C LEU A 430 14.21 -14.46 5.30
N ILE A 431 12.88 -14.41 5.30
CA ILE A 431 12.05 -15.33 6.07
C ILE A 431 12.22 -16.77 5.57
N SER A 432 12.24 -16.98 4.25
CA SER A 432 12.47 -18.29 3.65
C SER A 432 13.89 -18.81 3.90
N GLY A 433 14.90 -17.97 3.72
CA GLY A 433 16.30 -18.32 3.98
C GLY A 433 16.55 -18.71 5.43
N LEU A 434 15.96 -17.98 6.37
CA LEU A 434 16.01 -18.30 7.81
C LEU A 434 15.11 -19.48 8.21
N GLY A 435 14.20 -19.91 7.34
CA GLY A 435 13.25 -20.98 7.65
C GLY A 435 12.28 -20.63 8.78
N LEU A 436 11.93 -19.34 8.91
CA LEU A 436 11.02 -18.89 9.95
C LEU A 436 9.58 -19.21 9.55
N THR A 437 8.79 -19.68 10.51
CA THR A 437 7.37 -20.07 10.33
C THR A 437 6.51 -19.50 11.46
N GLY A 438 5.19 -19.72 11.37
CA GLY A 438 4.23 -19.44 12.45
C GLY A 438 3.65 -18.01 12.44
N GLY A 439 3.39 -17.43 11.26
CA GLY A 439 2.82 -16.09 11.14
C GLY A 439 1.31 -16.08 11.37
N VAL A 440 0.82 -15.09 12.11
CA VAL A 440 -0.62 -14.83 12.26
C VAL A 440 -1.02 -13.72 11.30
N LEU A 441 -1.91 -13.99 10.36
CA LEU A 441 -2.26 -13.01 9.30
C LEU A 441 -2.87 -11.71 9.84
N ASP A 442 -3.50 -11.76 11.02
CA ASP A 442 -4.16 -10.59 11.61
C ASP A 442 -3.20 -9.43 11.91
N VAL A 443 -1.92 -9.74 12.16
CA VAL A 443 -0.88 -8.72 12.41
C VAL A 443 -0.71 -7.77 11.23
N LEU A 444 -1.08 -8.19 10.02
CA LEU A 444 -0.96 -7.36 8.81
C LEU A 444 -1.92 -6.16 8.83
N LYS A 445 -2.91 -6.14 9.73
CA LYS A 445 -3.78 -4.96 9.95
C LYS A 445 -3.01 -3.72 10.37
N VAL A 446 -1.79 -3.88 10.90
CA VAL A 446 -0.89 -2.76 11.19
C VAL A 446 -0.57 -1.93 9.94
N TYR A 447 -0.61 -2.55 8.75
CA TYR A 447 -0.33 -1.87 7.48
C TYR A 447 -1.61 -1.32 6.82
N SER A 448 -1.59 -0.04 6.47
CA SER A 448 -2.66 0.64 5.72
C SER A 448 -2.69 0.20 4.26
N ASP A 449 -1.53 -0.17 3.71
CA ASP A 449 -1.33 -0.64 2.35
C ASP A 449 -1.23 -2.17 2.24
N ARG A 450 -1.66 -2.92 3.25
CA ARG A 450 -1.63 -4.40 3.25
C ARG A 450 -2.28 -5.04 2.03
N ALA A 451 -3.22 -4.36 1.37
CA ALA A 451 -3.85 -4.80 0.13
C ALA A 451 -2.86 -4.86 -1.07
N GLN A 452 -1.70 -4.20 -0.97
CA GLN A 452 -0.64 -4.27 -1.96
C GLN A 452 0.30 -5.47 -1.73
N ILE A 453 0.19 -6.17 -0.60
CA ILE A 453 1.02 -7.35 -0.31
C ILE A 453 0.57 -8.46 -1.25
N PRO A 454 1.45 -8.94 -2.15
CA PRO A 454 1.13 -10.09 -2.99
C PRO A 454 0.78 -11.31 -2.13
N SER A 455 -0.19 -12.10 -2.56
CA SER A 455 -0.66 -13.29 -1.82
C SER A 455 0.46 -14.27 -1.49
N PHE A 456 1.40 -14.48 -2.42
CA PHE A 456 2.56 -15.36 -2.21
C PHE A 456 3.48 -14.90 -1.07
N ALA A 457 3.44 -13.61 -0.71
CA ALA A 457 4.27 -13.02 0.32
C ALA A 457 3.52 -12.79 1.64
N THR A 458 2.21 -13.00 1.67
CA THR A 458 1.36 -12.65 2.82
C THR A 458 1.83 -13.34 4.10
N GLU A 459 2.12 -14.65 4.03
CA GLU A 459 2.60 -15.40 5.19
C GLU A 459 3.99 -14.93 5.63
N ASN A 460 4.94 -14.75 4.70
CA ASN A 460 6.29 -14.27 5.04
C ASN A 460 6.25 -12.89 5.68
N VAL A 461 5.45 -11.97 5.15
CA VAL A 461 5.28 -10.64 5.74
C VAL A 461 4.66 -10.77 7.13
N ALA A 462 3.62 -11.59 7.31
CA ALA A 462 3.03 -11.79 8.63
C ALA A 462 4.04 -12.34 9.66
N ILE A 463 4.87 -13.31 9.26
CA ILE A 463 5.95 -13.85 10.10
C ILE A 463 6.95 -12.75 10.46
N ALA A 464 7.40 -11.97 9.47
CA ALA A 464 8.36 -10.90 9.68
C ALA A 464 7.81 -9.82 10.63
N THR A 465 6.55 -9.42 10.45
CA THR A 465 5.86 -8.44 11.29
C THR A 465 5.70 -8.97 12.72
N GLN A 466 5.20 -10.20 12.89
CA GLN A 466 5.01 -10.84 14.19
C GLN A 466 6.32 -10.95 14.98
N ARG A 467 7.44 -11.17 14.28
CA ARG A 467 8.77 -11.29 14.87
C ARG A 467 9.50 -9.95 15.01
N ARG A 468 8.83 -8.83 14.72
CA ARG A 468 9.41 -7.47 14.75
C ARG A 468 10.64 -7.29 13.84
N ILE A 469 10.68 -8.05 12.74
CA ILE A 469 11.74 -7.98 11.74
C ILE A 469 11.54 -6.78 10.80
N VAL A 470 10.28 -6.43 10.53
CA VAL A 470 9.95 -5.34 9.60
C VAL A 470 10.29 -3.99 10.23
N VAL A 471 11.09 -3.20 9.51
CA VAL A 471 11.38 -1.80 9.83
C VAL A 471 10.81 -0.93 8.72
N ASN A 472 9.92 -0.01 9.11
CA ASN A 472 9.20 0.87 8.19
C ASN A 472 9.50 2.32 8.59
N HIS A 473 10.31 2.99 7.77
CA HIS A 473 10.61 4.40 7.89
C HIS A 473 10.04 5.15 6.68
N PRO A 474 9.48 6.34 6.87
CA PRO A 474 9.19 7.00 8.15
C PRO A 474 7.85 6.54 8.76
N ASN A 475 6.97 5.94 7.96
CA ASN A 475 5.63 5.54 8.39
C ASN A 475 5.58 4.04 8.69
N ILE A 476 5.49 3.68 9.98
CA ILE A 476 5.44 2.29 10.42
C ILE A 476 4.28 1.48 9.82
N ARG A 477 3.21 2.16 9.36
CA ARG A 477 2.01 1.55 8.77
C ARG A 477 2.05 1.39 7.25
N GLN A 478 3.11 1.81 6.58
CA GLN A 478 3.25 1.63 5.13
C GLN A 478 4.37 0.64 4.82
N LEU A 479 4.01 -0.51 4.27
CA LEU A 479 4.99 -1.53 3.88
C LEU A 479 5.63 -1.24 2.52
N GLU A 480 4.91 -0.61 1.59
CA GLU A 480 5.30 -0.33 0.20
C GLU A 480 5.89 -1.56 -0.52
N PRO A 481 5.17 -2.69 -0.57
CA PRO A 481 5.75 -4.00 -0.90
C PRO A 481 6.39 -4.08 -2.29
N MET A 482 5.89 -3.29 -3.25
CA MET A 482 6.35 -3.31 -4.65
C MET A 482 7.44 -2.28 -4.98
N ARG A 483 7.83 -1.42 -4.02
CA ARG A 483 8.93 -0.46 -4.21
C ARG A 483 10.28 -1.15 -4.07
N ASP A 484 11.27 -0.69 -4.82
CA ASP A 484 12.69 -1.05 -4.63
C ASP A 484 13.14 -0.72 -3.19
N ALA A 485 13.77 -1.69 -2.52
CA ALA A 485 14.29 -1.53 -1.17
C ALA A 485 15.59 -0.72 -1.17
N THR A 486 15.69 0.26 -0.27
CA THR A 486 16.93 1.03 -0.10
C THR A 486 17.96 0.26 0.72
N ARG A 487 19.22 0.65 0.62
CA ARG A 487 20.32 0.05 1.39
C ARG A 487 20.08 0.17 2.90
N ALA A 488 19.54 1.30 3.37
CA ALA A 488 19.17 1.51 4.77
C ALA A 488 18.09 0.53 5.25
N GLU A 489 17.09 0.27 4.43
CA GLU A 489 16.00 -0.66 4.74
C GLU A 489 16.49 -2.10 4.82
N VAL A 490 17.34 -2.48 3.88
CA VAL A 490 17.95 -3.82 3.84
C VAL A 490 18.75 -4.09 5.10
N VAL A 491 19.62 -3.17 5.51
CA VAL A 491 20.44 -3.37 6.72
C VAL A 491 19.62 -3.33 8.00
N ALA A 492 18.59 -2.49 8.08
CA ALA A 492 17.72 -2.45 9.24
C ALA A 492 16.95 -3.77 9.42
N ILE A 493 16.38 -4.30 8.35
CA ILE A 493 15.64 -5.58 8.37
C ILE A 493 16.59 -6.77 8.63
N ILE A 494 17.81 -6.76 8.08
CA ILE A 494 18.82 -7.79 8.38
C ILE A 494 19.26 -7.73 9.85
N TYR A 495 19.52 -6.54 10.39
CA TYR A 495 19.86 -6.40 11.81
C TYR A 495 18.71 -6.87 12.70
N GLN A 496 17.46 -6.49 12.41
CA GLN A 496 16.32 -7.00 13.15
C GLN A 496 16.15 -8.52 13.02
N SER A 497 16.52 -9.10 11.89
CA SER A 497 16.57 -10.56 11.75
C SER A 497 17.59 -11.19 12.70
N LEU A 498 18.76 -10.58 12.90
CA LEU A 498 19.73 -11.03 13.91
C LEU A 498 19.18 -10.90 15.34
N VAL A 499 18.46 -9.81 15.64
CA VAL A 499 17.80 -9.62 16.94
C VAL A 499 16.73 -10.70 17.16
N ALA A 500 15.88 -10.97 16.17
CA ALA A 500 14.84 -11.99 16.24
C ALA A 500 15.39 -13.42 16.41
N LEU A 501 16.66 -13.63 16.05
CA LEU A 501 17.39 -14.89 16.24
C LEU A 501 18.25 -14.90 17.52
N ASN A 502 18.19 -13.86 18.36
CA ASN A 502 19.06 -13.66 19.53
C ASN A 502 20.57 -13.64 19.21
N ARG A 503 20.93 -13.16 18.01
CA ARG A 503 22.32 -13.04 17.51
C ARG A 503 22.84 -11.60 17.51
N ALA A 504 22.02 -10.64 17.91
CA ALA A 504 22.38 -9.25 18.09
C ALA A 504 21.56 -8.61 19.23
N PRO A 505 22.10 -7.62 19.96
CA PRO A 505 21.33 -6.87 20.95
C PRO A 505 20.27 -6.02 20.24
N ALA A 506 19.12 -5.86 20.89
CA ALA A 506 18.05 -5.01 20.40
C ALA A 506 18.54 -3.55 20.27
N ILE A 507 18.14 -2.90 19.18
CA ILE A 507 18.33 -1.46 18.98
C ILE A 507 16.98 -0.81 19.21
N ALA A 508 16.93 0.20 20.07
CA ALA A 508 15.73 1.01 20.24
C ALA A 508 15.51 1.86 18.98
N SER A 509 14.37 1.67 18.32
CA SER A 509 14.00 2.45 17.14
C SER A 509 12.49 2.58 17.06
N ALA A 510 12.02 3.79 16.77
CA ALA A 510 10.60 4.08 16.55
C ALA A 510 10.06 3.48 15.23
N PHE A 511 10.94 2.97 14.37
CA PHE A 511 10.59 2.46 13.03
C PHE A 511 10.41 0.94 12.99
N ILE A 512 10.69 0.24 14.10
CA ILE A 512 10.45 -1.20 14.23
C ILE A 512 8.93 -1.42 14.35
N VAL A 513 8.38 -2.22 13.45
CA VAL A 513 6.95 -2.52 13.45
C VAL A 513 6.66 -3.53 14.57
N ALA A 514 5.88 -3.09 15.57
CA ALA A 514 5.40 -3.92 16.67
C ALA A 514 3.88 -4.10 16.54
N PRO A 515 3.38 -5.26 16.08
CA PRO A 515 1.94 -5.48 15.86
C PRO A 515 1.13 -5.62 17.16
N ASP A 516 1.79 -5.89 18.28
CA ASP A 516 1.25 -6.13 19.62
C ASP A 516 1.51 -4.98 20.59
N ALA A 517 2.27 -3.97 20.19
CA ALA A 517 2.38 -2.75 20.98
C ALA A 517 0.97 -2.11 21.04
N PRO A 518 0.49 -1.69 22.22
CA PRO A 518 -0.70 -0.86 22.31
C PRO A 518 -0.38 0.44 21.59
N LEU A 519 -0.73 0.49 20.30
CA LEU A 519 -0.74 1.72 19.54
C LEU A 519 -1.67 2.66 20.31
N PRO A 520 -1.31 3.94 20.49
CA PRO A 520 -2.24 4.91 21.00
C PRO A 520 -3.37 5.07 19.98
N LEU A 521 -4.37 4.19 20.08
CA LEU A 521 -5.68 4.32 19.48
C LEU A 521 -6.40 5.34 20.33
N PHE A 522 -6.09 6.61 20.10
CA PHE A 522 -6.86 7.66 20.73
C PHE A 522 -8.30 7.52 20.27
N THR A 523 -9.21 7.26 21.21
CA THR A 523 -10.59 6.87 20.88
C THR A 523 -11.37 7.96 20.14
N ASP A 524 -10.88 9.20 20.22
CA ASP A 524 -11.53 10.43 19.79
C ASP A 524 -10.88 11.08 18.55
N ILE A 525 -9.91 10.41 17.90
CA ILE A 525 -9.29 10.93 16.67
C ILE A 525 -9.82 10.26 15.39
N GLN A 526 -10.71 9.27 15.49
CA GLN A 526 -11.24 8.59 14.31
C GLN A 526 -12.09 9.56 13.48
N GLY A 527 -11.67 9.80 12.23
CA GLY A 527 -12.32 10.78 11.34
C GLY A 527 -11.97 12.24 11.64
N HIS A 528 -11.11 12.50 12.63
CA HIS A 528 -10.64 13.84 12.95
C HIS A 528 -9.61 14.32 11.91
N TRP A 529 -9.67 15.59 11.50
CA TRP A 529 -8.83 16.15 10.43
C TRP A 529 -7.32 16.05 10.72
N ALA A 530 -6.96 16.05 12.01
CA ALA A 530 -5.57 15.97 12.47
C ALA A 530 -5.07 14.55 12.77
N ALA A 531 -5.88 13.52 12.51
CA ALA A 531 -5.60 12.14 12.95
C ALA A 531 -4.21 11.65 12.53
N ASP A 532 -3.83 11.87 11.27
CA ASP A 532 -2.53 11.42 10.75
C ASP A 532 -1.34 12.13 11.42
N PHE A 533 -1.46 13.43 11.72
CA PHE A 533 -0.42 14.17 12.45
C PHE A 533 -0.29 13.67 13.90
N ILE A 534 -1.42 13.42 14.55
CA ILE A 534 -1.47 12.91 15.93
C ILE A 534 -0.86 11.52 16.00
N ILE A 535 -1.26 10.62 15.10
CA ILE A 535 -0.68 9.28 14.99
C ILE A 535 0.82 9.38 14.68
N GLY A 536 1.21 10.28 13.78
CA GLY A 536 2.60 10.52 13.39
C GLY A 536 3.50 10.88 14.58
N LEU A 537 3.09 11.85 15.40
CA LEU A 537 3.86 12.23 16.60
C LEU A 537 3.78 11.17 17.70
N ALA A 538 2.62 10.53 17.89
CA ALA A 538 2.44 9.51 18.92
C ALA A 538 3.27 8.25 18.66
N ASN A 539 3.39 7.84 17.39
CA ASN A 539 4.27 6.73 16.99
C ASN A 539 5.75 7.02 17.25
N GLN A 540 6.16 8.28 17.21
CA GLN A 540 7.51 8.71 17.58
C GLN A 540 7.69 8.88 19.10
N ASN A 541 6.69 8.50 19.90
CA ASN A 541 6.60 8.75 21.33
C ASN A 541 6.72 10.23 21.69
N LEU A 542 6.46 11.18 20.78
CA LEU A 542 6.62 12.61 21.04
C LEU A 542 5.44 13.22 21.79
N ILE A 543 4.29 12.57 21.72
CA ILE A 543 3.07 12.95 22.44
C ILE A 543 2.42 11.72 23.07
N SER A 544 1.60 11.97 24.10
CA SER A 544 0.75 10.97 24.75
C SER A 544 -0.67 11.51 24.91
N GLY A 545 -1.62 10.59 25.08
CA GLY A 545 -3.01 10.90 25.41
C GLY A 545 -3.25 10.96 26.91
N PHE A 546 -4.51 10.98 27.27
CA PHE A 546 -5.00 10.92 28.63
C PHE A 546 -5.17 9.46 29.07
N GLU A 547 -5.27 9.23 30.38
CA GLU A 547 -5.44 7.89 30.97
C GLU A 547 -6.73 7.20 30.49
N ASP A 548 -7.74 7.98 30.12
CA ASP A 548 -9.00 7.49 29.54
C ASP A 548 -8.88 7.00 28.09
N GLY A 549 -7.66 7.02 27.51
CA GLY A 549 -7.39 6.57 26.15
C GLY A 549 -7.72 7.59 25.06
N SER A 550 -8.09 8.83 25.42
CA SER A 550 -8.36 9.90 24.46
C SER A 550 -7.14 10.81 24.22
N PHE A 551 -7.13 11.55 23.11
CA PHE A 551 -6.15 12.63 22.87
C PHE A 551 -6.70 14.02 23.20
N LYS A 552 -8.02 14.18 23.18
CA LYS A 552 -8.80 15.42 23.30
C LYS A 552 -8.31 16.49 22.29
N PRO A 553 -8.39 16.22 20.98
CA PRO A 553 -7.79 17.06 19.94
C PRO A 553 -8.28 18.50 19.94
N ASP A 554 -9.54 18.73 20.34
CA ASP A 554 -10.19 20.04 20.31
C ASP A 554 -9.97 20.88 21.57
N LEU A 555 -9.39 20.31 22.63
CA LEU A 555 -9.01 21.11 23.80
C LEU A 555 -7.83 22.01 23.50
N THR A 556 -7.79 23.17 24.14
CA THR A 556 -6.65 24.09 24.06
C THR A 556 -5.44 23.54 24.80
N MET A 557 -4.24 23.93 24.34
CA MET A 557 -2.97 23.50 24.94
C MET A 557 -2.31 24.65 25.70
N ASN A 558 -1.80 24.38 26.90
CA ASN A 558 -1.07 25.39 27.67
C ASN A 558 0.41 25.46 27.32
N ARG A 559 1.06 26.56 27.73
CA ARG A 559 2.47 26.85 27.43
C ARG A 559 3.44 25.82 28.00
N ALA A 560 3.16 25.23 29.17
CA ALA A 560 3.99 24.18 29.74
C ALA A 560 3.94 22.88 28.92
N GLN A 561 2.74 22.46 28.50
CA GLN A 561 2.54 21.31 27.62
C GLN A 561 3.23 21.51 26.26
N TYR A 562 3.11 22.71 25.70
CA TYR A 562 3.79 23.05 24.45
C TYR A 562 5.32 22.97 24.58
N ALA A 563 5.89 23.54 25.64
CA ALA A 563 7.33 23.44 25.90
C ALA A 563 7.82 21.99 26.01
N ALA A 564 7.05 21.13 26.67
CA ALA A 564 7.33 19.68 26.75
C ALA A 564 7.37 19.02 25.38
N ILE A 565 6.43 19.34 24.49
CA ILE A 565 6.41 18.82 23.11
C ILE A 565 7.64 19.33 22.34
N ILE A 566 7.99 20.61 22.43
CA ILE A 566 9.15 21.18 21.73
C ILE A 566 10.45 20.54 22.20
N ALA A 567 10.67 20.43 23.50
CA ALA A 567 11.86 19.80 24.06
C ALA A 567 11.99 18.35 23.58
N LYS A 568 10.89 17.59 23.59
CA LYS A 568 10.88 16.19 23.15
C LYS A 568 11.04 16.04 21.64
N ALA A 569 10.33 16.86 20.85
CA ALA A 569 10.33 16.78 19.40
C ALA A 569 11.67 17.25 18.81
N PHE A 570 12.21 18.37 19.27
CA PHE A 570 13.37 18.98 18.64
C PHE A 570 14.69 18.74 19.38
N ASN A 571 14.64 18.37 20.68
CA ASN A 571 15.82 18.24 21.55
C ASN A 571 16.83 19.40 21.34
N PRO A 572 16.40 20.66 21.45
CA PRO A 572 17.17 21.77 20.92
C PRO A 572 18.43 22.01 21.76
N PRO A 573 19.60 22.24 21.12
CA PRO A 573 20.82 22.61 21.83
C PRO A 573 20.72 24.02 22.40
N ALA A 574 21.41 24.29 23.51
CA ALA A 574 21.40 25.61 24.14
C ALA A 574 22.08 26.67 23.26
N LYS A 575 21.33 27.72 22.89
CA LYS A 575 21.80 28.91 22.16
C LYS A 575 21.91 30.15 23.05
N ARG A 576 21.26 30.14 24.22
CA ARG A 576 21.33 31.21 25.23
C ARG A 576 21.33 30.61 26.65
N ALA A 577 21.73 31.43 27.63
CA ALA A 577 21.77 31.02 29.04
C ALA A 577 20.38 30.64 29.57
N ALA A 578 20.35 29.80 30.62
CA ALA A 578 19.12 29.54 31.37
C ALA A 578 18.56 30.84 31.96
N THR A 579 17.24 30.92 32.10
CA THR A 579 16.57 31.98 32.85
C THR A 579 15.73 31.38 33.97
N ASN A 580 15.59 32.10 35.08
CA ASN A 580 14.71 31.71 36.17
C ASN A 580 13.40 32.50 36.06
N PHE A 581 12.33 31.85 35.60
CA PHE A 581 11.01 32.47 35.57
C PHE A 581 10.39 32.52 36.97
N ALA A 582 9.87 33.68 37.35
CA ALA A 582 9.37 33.93 38.71
C ALA A 582 8.19 33.01 39.12
N ASP A 583 7.42 32.53 38.14
CA ASP A 583 6.24 31.69 38.32
C ASP A 583 6.50 30.19 38.04
N ILE A 584 7.76 29.77 37.89
CA ILE A 584 8.15 28.38 37.69
C ILE A 584 8.98 27.88 38.88
N PRO A 585 8.37 27.17 39.84
CA PRO A 585 9.09 26.53 40.94
C PRO A 585 10.16 25.56 40.45
N ALA A 586 11.23 25.37 41.25
CA ALA A 586 12.32 24.46 40.91
C ALA A 586 11.87 23.00 40.66
N ASN A 587 10.80 22.57 41.35
CA ASN A 587 10.21 21.23 41.23
C ASN A 587 9.03 21.15 40.23
N PHE A 588 8.77 22.21 39.44
CA PHE A 588 7.70 22.19 38.47
C PHE A 588 7.97 21.14 37.37
N TRP A 589 6.98 20.28 37.08
CA TRP A 589 7.15 19.10 36.22
C TRP A 589 7.72 19.43 34.83
N ALA A 590 7.34 20.57 34.25
CA ALA A 590 7.80 20.98 32.92
C ALA A 590 9.08 21.84 32.95
N LYS A 591 9.63 22.16 34.13
CA LYS A 591 10.77 23.07 34.23
C LYS A 591 11.94 22.65 33.33
N PRO A 592 12.40 21.38 33.29
CA PRO A 592 13.49 20.98 32.41
C PRO A 592 13.18 21.22 30.93
N ALA A 593 11.95 20.95 30.50
CA ALA A 593 11.52 21.18 29.13
C ALA A 593 11.39 22.67 28.79
N ILE A 594 10.89 23.48 29.73
CA ILE A 594 10.81 24.94 29.60
C ILE A 594 12.23 25.52 29.46
N ASP A 595 13.15 25.12 30.33
CA ASP A 595 14.54 25.57 30.29
C ASP A 595 15.18 25.20 28.95
N GLN A 596 15.03 23.94 28.51
CA GLN A 596 15.61 23.46 27.25
C GLN A 596 15.03 24.17 26.03
N ALA A 597 13.69 24.28 25.93
CA ALA A 597 13.05 24.97 24.81
C ALA A 597 13.36 26.47 24.81
N TYR A 598 13.50 27.09 25.99
CA TYR A 598 13.93 28.48 26.12
C TYR A 598 15.37 28.65 25.64
N GLN A 599 16.30 27.87 26.17
CA GLN A 599 17.71 27.93 25.78
C GLN A 599 17.90 27.65 24.29
N GLY A 600 17.08 26.76 23.72
CA GLY A 600 17.06 26.43 22.29
C GLY A 600 16.51 27.52 21.37
N GLY A 601 15.94 28.59 21.93
CA GLY A 601 15.36 29.71 21.18
C GLY A 601 13.96 29.45 20.64
N PHE A 602 13.27 28.39 21.06
CA PHE A 602 11.91 28.11 20.60
C PHE A 602 10.86 28.93 21.35
N ILE A 603 11.02 29.14 22.66
CA ILE A 603 10.01 29.84 23.48
C ILE A 603 10.62 30.99 24.25
N SER A 604 9.84 32.03 24.56
CA SER A 604 10.26 33.18 25.38
C SER A 604 9.29 33.41 26.54
N GLY A 605 9.78 34.08 27.59
CA GLY A 605 8.95 34.58 28.69
C GLY A 605 8.39 35.97 28.42
N PHE A 606 7.74 36.53 29.43
CA PHE A 606 7.12 37.85 29.39
C PHE A 606 8.03 38.92 30.00
N PRO A 607 7.81 40.22 29.70
CA PRO A 607 8.59 41.33 30.26
C PRO A 607 8.59 41.40 31.80
N ASP A 608 7.56 40.84 32.45
CA ASP A 608 7.42 40.74 33.90
C ASP A 608 8.23 39.58 34.53
N SER A 609 9.15 38.97 33.76
CA SER A 609 9.97 37.81 34.18
C SER A 609 9.18 36.53 34.48
N THR A 610 7.95 36.42 33.99
CA THR A 610 7.13 35.20 34.11
C THR A 610 7.12 34.37 32.82
N PHE A 611 6.75 33.09 32.92
CA PHE A 611 6.52 32.19 31.80
C PHE A 611 5.05 31.96 31.49
N LYS A 612 4.16 32.07 32.50
CA LYS A 612 2.72 31.80 32.47
C LYS A 612 2.41 30.36 32.01
N PRO A 613 2.82 29.32 32.77
CA PRO A 613 2.78 27.93 32.32
C PRO A 613 1.36 27.40 32.02
N ASN A 614 0.36 27.92 32.72
CA ASN A 614 -1.04 27.51 32.58
C ASN A 614 -1.82 28.30 31.54
N GLN A 615 -1.22 29.36 30.97
CA GLN A 615 -1.85 30.13 29.91
C GLN A 615 -1.83 29.32 28.60
N ASN A 616 -2.93 29.34 27.85
CA ASN A 616 -3.02 28.67 26.55
C ASN A 616 -2.11 29.35 25.52
N VAL A 617 -1.50 28.54 24.64
CA VAL A 617 -0.70 29.07 23.54
C VAL A 617 -1.60 29.58 22.42
N LEU A 618 -1.22 30.70 21.81
CA LEU A 618 -1.91 31.21 20.63
C LEU A 618 -1.35 30.57 19.35
N ARG A 619 -2.16 30.46 18.29
CA ARG A 619 -1.72 29.92 16.98
C ARG A 619 -0.46 30.64 16.47
N LEU A 620 -0.47 31.98 16.53
CA LEU A 620 0.68 32.80 16.14
C LEU A 620 1.95 32.45 16.92
N GLN A 621 1.84 32.19 18.21
CA GLN A 621 3.00 31.87 19.05
C GLN A 621 3.65 30.54 18.66
N VAL A 622 2.86 29.57 18.19
CA VAL A 622 3.40 28.28 17.72
C VAL A 622 4.21 28.46 16.43
N TRP A 623 3.74 29.29 15.49
CA TRP A 623 4.47 29.59 14.26
C TRP A 623 5.78 30.35 14.54
N LEU A 624 5.70 31.42 15.33
CA LEU A 624 6.87 32.20 15.73
C LEU A 624 7.93 31.33 16.40
N SER A 625 7.47 30.43 17.29
CA SER A 625 8.33 29.50 18.00
C SER A 625 9.11 28.57 17.06
N LEU A 626 8.44 27.96 16.07
CA LEU A 626 9.10 27.07 15.13
C LEU A 626 10.01 27.83 14.14
N VAL A 627 9.59 28.98 13.64
CA VAL A 627 10.40 29.80 12.73
C VAL A 627 11.71 30.22 13.41
N SER A 628 11.61 30.72 14.65
CA SER A 628 12.79 31.14 15.42
C SER A 628 13.66 29.95 15.83
N GLY A 629 13.05 28.89 16.39
CA GLY A 629 13.76 27.73 16.90
C GLY A 629 14.54 26.96 15.81
N LEU A 630 13.92 26.80 14.63
CA LEU A 630 14.50 26.10 13.49
C LEU A 630 15.42 27.00 12.65
N GLY A 631 15.42 28.33 12.86
CA GLY A 631 16.26 29.27 12.12
C GLY A 631 15.89 29.31 10.62
N LEU A 632 14.60 29.33 10.31
CA LEU A 632 14.13 29.25 8.92
C LEU A 632 14.43 30.54 8.14
N PRO A 633 14.78 30.43 6.85
CA PRO A 633 15.09 31.60 6.03
C PRO A 633 13.82 32.41 5.73
N VAL A 634 13.93 33.74 5.82
CA VAL A 634 12.81 34.68 5.68
C VAL A 634 12.00 34.41 4.40
N GLY A 635 10.67 34.43 4.55
CA GLY A 635 9.70 34.31 3.47
C GLY A 635 9.37 35.65 2.81
N ASP A 636 8.85 35.62 1.58
CA ASP A 636 8.37 36.82 0.91
C ASP A 636 7.01 37.24 1.49
N MET A 637 6.85 38.52 1.81
CA MET A 637 5.60 39.13 2.28
C MET A 637 4.43 38.93 1.33
N SER A 638 4.67 38.72 0.03
CA SER A 638 3.63 38.37 -0.95
C SER A 638 2.88 37.08 -0.59
N LEU A 639 3.49 36.19 0.21
CA LEU A 639 2.87 34.94 0.65
C LEU A 639 1.69 35.14 1.61
N LEU A 640 1.58 36.31 2.27
CA LEU A 640 0.41 36.64 3.09
C LEU A 640 -0.87 36.79 2.23
N ASN A 641 -0.74 36.93 0.91
CA ASN A 641 -1.89 36.95 -0.01
C ASN A 641 -2.67 35.62 -0.03
N ALA A 642 -2.11 34.54 0.52
CA ALA A 642 -2.80 33.28 0.69
C ALA A 642 -3.95 33.33 1.71
N TYR A 643 -3.99 34.36 2.56
CA TYR A 643 -4.92 34.44 3.70
C TYR A 643 -5.88 35.62 3.59
N ASP A 644 -7.15 35.34 3.85
CA ASP A 644 -8.23 36.33 3.77
C ASP A 644 -8.21 37.25 5.00
N ASP A 645 -7.76 36.74 6.14
CA ASP A 645 -7.66 37.44 7.42
C ASP A 645 -6.23 37.93 7.74
N ARG A 646 -5.37 38.07 6.72
CA ARG A 646 -3.96 38.50 6.87
C ARG A 646 -3.80 39.82 7.64
N ASN A 647 -4.77 40.72 7.56
CA ASN A 647 -4.75 42.01 8.24
C ASN A 647 -4.90 41.88 9.77
N THR A 648 -5.28 40.70 10.26
CA THR A 648 -5.34 40.40 11.71
C THR A 648 -3.99 39.98 12.28
N VAL A 649 -2.98 39.71 11.44
CA VAL A 649 -1.62 39.38 11.87
C VAL A 649 -0.93 40.67 12.34
N PRO A 650 -0.44 40.73 13.59
CA PRO A 650 0.33 41.87 14.09
C PRO A 650 1.52 42.18 13.17
N GLN A 651 1.78 43.47 12.92
CA GLN A 651 2.77 43.90 11.93
C GLN A 651 4.18 43.36 12.22
N ASN A 652 4.54 43.22 13.51
CA ASN A 652 5.80 42.66 13.97
C ASN A 652 5.90 41.13 13.88
N ALA A 653 4.89 40.45 13.33
CA ALA A 653 4.85 38.99 13.18
C ALA A 653 4.57 38.54 11.73
N GLN A 654 4.48 39.50 10.78
CA GLN A 654 4.11 39.20 9.40
C GLN A 654 5.23 38.44 8.66
N ASP A 655 6.49 38.83 8.86
CA ASP A 655 7.65 38.17 8.24
C ASP A 655 7.75 36.69 8.65
N GLU A 656 7.44 36.38 9.91
CA GLU A 656 7.45 35.01 10.40
C GLU A 656 6.27 34.19 9.88
N VAL A 657 5.09 34.80 9.69
CA VAL A 657 3.96 34.13 9.05
C VAL A 657 4.26 33.84 7.57
N ALA A 658 4.90 34.78 6.85
CA ALA A 658 5.41 34.55 5.50
C ALA A 658 6.41 33.38 5.47
N THR A 659 7.34 33.38 6.43
CA THR A 659 8.37 32.35 6.58
C THR A 659 7.77 30.97 6.85
N ALA A 660 6.82 30.87 7.78
CA ALA A 660 6.11 29.64 8.08
C ALA A 660 5.29 29.14 6.88
N THR A 661 4.71 30.04 6.09
CA THR A 661 3.98 29.70 4.85
C THR A 661 4.93 29.12 3.80
N LYS A 662 6.06 29.77 3.54
CA LYS A 662 7.12 29.26 2.63
C LYS A 662 7.60 27.87 3.03
N ALA A 663 7.76 27.66 4.33
CA ALA A 663 8.19 26.39 4.91
C ALA A 663 7.03 25.36 5.04
N LYS A 664 5.83 25.63 4.52
CA LYS A 664 4.66 24.73 4.61
C LYS A 664 4.35 24.28 6.05
N ILE A 665 4.65 25.13 7.03
CA ILE A 665 4.39 24.86 8.46
C ILE A 665 2.95 25.19 8.84
N ILE A 666 2.31 26.12 8.11
CA ILE A 666 0.95 26.54 8.40
C ILE A 666 -0.05 25.45 8.00
N VAL A 667 -0.80 24.99 9.00
CA VAL A 667 -1.92 24.06 8.84
C VAL A 667 -3.19 24.76 9.33
N ASN A 668 -4.17 24.88 8.43
CA ASN A 668 -5.40 25.64 8.64
C ASN A 668 -6.61 24.74 8.40
N PHE A 669 -7.44 24.58 9.44
CA PHE A 669 -8.70 23.83 9.41
C PHE A 669 -9.82 24.68 10.02
N PRO A 670 -11.05 24.64 9.47
CA PRO A 670 -11.45 23.93 8.25
C PRO A 670 -11.12 24.69 6.97
N ASN A 671 -10.92 26.01 7.04
CA ASN A 671 -10.63 26.86 5.89
C ASN A 671 -9.13 27.16 5.81
N VAL A 672 -8.48 26.69 4.75
CA VAL A 672 -7.03 26.88 4.54
C VAL A 672 -6.60 28.33 4.40
N ARG A 673 -7.52 29.23 4.02
CA ARG A 673 -7.25 30.67 3.83
C ARG A 673 -7.50 31.51 5.09
N GLN A 674 -7.83 30.90 6.23
CA GLN A 674 -8.03 31.63 7.50
C GLN A 674 -6.98 31.24 8.54
N LEU A 675 -6.17 32.21 8.96
CA LEU A 675 -5.11 32.03 9.95
C LEU A 675 -5.68 31.95 11.38
N ASN A 676 -6.61 32.84 11.71
CA ASN A 676 -7.09 33.09 13.06
C ASN A 676 -5.92 33.27 14.06
N ALA A 677 -4.94 34.11 13.72
CA ALA A 677 -3.63 34.12 14.36
C ALA A 677 -3.65 34.35 15.88
N THR A 678 -4.60 35.15 16.38
CA THR A 678 -4.67 35.57 17.79
C THR A 678 -5.51 34.66 18.69
N ARG A 679 -6.11 33.59 18.15
CA ARG A 679 -6.89 32.64 18.97
C ARG A 679 -6.00 31.61 19.67
N GLU A 680 -6.52 31.05 20.75
CA GLU A 680 -5.91 29.90 21.43
C GLU A 680 -5.85 28.68 20.48
N ALA A 681 -4.70 28.00 20.46
CA ALA A 681 -4.48 26.83 19.61
C ALA A 681 -4.99 25.56 20.31
N THR A 682 -5.70 24.72 19.56
CA THR A 682 -6.09 23.40 20.05
C THR A 682 -4.91 22.43 20.01
N ARG A 683 -5.02 21.32 20.74
CA ARG A 683 -4.01 20.28 20.76
C ARG A 683 -3.75 19.69 19.38
N ALA A 684 -4.79 19.50 18.57
CA ALA A 684 -4.67 19.05 17.19
C ALA A 684 -3.87 20.04 16.32
N GLU A 685 -4.12 21.34 16.47
CA GLU A 685 -3.42 22.36 15.71
C GLU A 685 -1.95 22.44 16.06
N VAL A 686 -1.64 22.45 17.36
CA VAL A 686 -0.24 22.44 17.84
C VAL A 686 0.50 21.23 17.28
N VAL A 687 -0.11 20.04 17.37
CA VAL A 687 0.50 18.79 16.88
C VAL A 687 0.70 18.81 15.36
N ALA A 688 -0.28 19.25 14.57
CA ALA A 688 -0.14 19.34 13.12
C ALA A 688 0.98 20.30 12.71
N ILE A 689 1.07 21.46 13.36
CA ILE A 689 2.10 22.48 13.11
C ILE A 689 3.49 21.99 13.53
N VAL A 690 3.62 21.37 14.71
CA VAL A 690 4.88 20.77 15.18
C VAL A 690 5.33 19.64 14.26
N TYR A 691 4.39 18.80 13.79
CA TYR A 691 4.70 17.75 12.83
C TYR A 691 5.27 18.34 11.53
N GLN A 692 4.68 19.42 10.99
CA GLN A 692 5.27 20.11 9.82
C GLN A 692 6.66 20.69 10.12
N GLY A 693 6.90 21.19 11.33
CA GLY A 693 8.24 21.58 11.78
C GLY A 693 9.25 20.42 11.72
N LEU A 694 8.85 19.20 12.10
CA LEU A 694 9.68 18.01 11.95
C LEU A 694 9.89 17.62 10.48
N VAL A 695 8.89 17.79 9.62
CA VAL A 695 9.04 17.58 8.16
C VAL A 695 10.10 18.52 7.60
N GLN A 696 10.05 19.81 7.97
CA GLN A 696 11.06 20.80 7.56
C GLN A 696 12.46 20.48 8.09
N ALA A 697 12.56 19.89 9.28
CA ALA A 697 13.83 19.42 9.83
C ALA A 697 14.32 18.10 9.22
N GLY A 698 13.60 17.50 8.25
CA GLY A 698 13.92 16.19 7.68
C GLY A 698 13.72 15.01 8.66
N ARG A 699 12.96 15.24 9.74
CA ARG A 699 12.74 14.29 10.85
C ARG A 699 11.33 13.67 10.87
N ALA A 700 10.48 14.04 9.91
CA ALA A 700 9.19 13.40 9.69
C ALA A 700 8.84 13.37 8.18
N ALA A 701 8.02 12.41 7.76
CA ALA A 701 7.52 12.34 6.39
C ALA A 701 6.50 13.45 6.12
N ALA A 702 6.48 13.99 4.90
CA ALA A 702 5.38 14.81 4.46
C ALA A 702 4.06 14.01 4.52
N ILE A 703 3.05 14.57 5.20
CA ILE A 703 1.69 14.06 5.18
C ILE A 703 0.95 14.77 4.07
N ASN A 704 0.27 14.01 3.20
CA ASN A 704 -0.61 14.60 2.18
C ASN A 704 -1.93 15.01 2.84
N SER A 705 -2.00 16.24 3.33
CA SER A 705 -3.18 16.81 3.96
C SER A 705 -3.68 18.02 3.17
N PRO A 706 -4.98 18.11 2.86
CA PRO A 706 -5.55 19.27 2.19
C PRO A 706 -5.53 20.53 3.07
N TYR A 707 -5.17 20.41 4.35
CA TYR A 707 -5.13 21.50 5.32
C TYR A 707 -3.75 22.16 5.44
N ILE A 708 -2.72 21.58 4.81
CA ILE A 708 -1.39 22.20 4.73
C ILE A 708 -1.45 23.29 3.68
N VAL A 709 -1.07 24.50 4.06
CA VAL A 709 -1.09 25.64 3.13
C VAL A 709 0.11 25.52 2.19
N SER A 710 -0.18 25.42 0.89
CA SER A 710 0.81 25.50 -0.18
C SER A 710 0.46 26.66 -1.10
N VAL A 711 1.47 27.47 -1.41
CA VAL A 711 1.40 28.69 -2.23
C VAL A 711 2.19 28.53 -3.51
#